data_AF-A0A077FGJ0-F1
#
_entry.id   AF-A0A077FGJ0-F1
#
_cell.length_a   1.000
_cell.length_b   1.000
_cell.length_c   1.000
_cell.angle_alpha   90.00
_cell.angle_beta   90.00
_cell.angle_gamma   90.00
#
_symmetry.space_group_name_H-M   'P 1'
#
loop_
_entity.id
_entity.type
_entity.pdbx_description
1 polymer ?
#
loop_
_entity_poly.entity_id
_entity_poly.type
_entity_poly.pdbx_seq_one_letter_code
_entity_poly.pdbx_strand_id
1 'polypeptide(L)'
;MLRIYIVKYGIISYILLASTLGNASNKHFPKIWNIQNYNRYFAGREEIINKIHLTFEDKTDTVSLIGVGGIGKTQIAKKFAELYRENYDIIWWFDAAKNLEDQYKNLSESWNEHIIVDSQSIHYIDTKNLAKQDIINKIKNNLRTTNLNYLIVFDNVINKEDIIPYIPEHHNSKRANVIITSRKINMIGEIIKVPTFKRKESIVLIEKLINDISKNESEKLAEVLYDYPLAISQAASYIKFHLSVTPKTYIELLKKDYKTIWKGEEKMKESSEKFLDITDSHSESLMQTINLTITKIKEQSEDTYKLLIICSLLNNNSIPQELLLKLNAENNNTRSELESHEALSLIEQYLLIEKNQVNSSILTYNIHEIIQKLILDQLDETTLNKYLNLLVKEFNIFLPHQIDLLVPFLEQNSYLLPHVIKIVELCKQNNIYNNEVLALNLRILQYYLPGERNFIKGNEYINNIEDIKKHLLFIDPLLKVRSIVMKAALLDWQDGNFKEAETILKEAVKIISSIEKAYEEKLMVYNRIAQTYQFLGDIEESIKYSDLGKKVIDSALSDGEYLGNQDAFYISRSRIKMDQGKLDEALENIKIAYSKLSDHYPFVGALFPISAMETDILLRKKNYKESYNKSTEMLEKVTQYILDSNHIYFGRIKGMLGYSLYGLNRLVEAQKAVEESIEIFKNGDYINTRYNAVSYMLFGMILMQEKKYQEAQKYFLQSEEIFEKIFVKKTIDDISRLYSMIVESSLRLNDDGLARYYATKHQEHFGYSHPRTFEIRDHLFNLTSGIAK
;
A
#
# COMPACT_ATOMS: atom_id res chain seq x y z
N MET A 1 -68.40 -7.64 -8.67
CA MET A 1 -67.03 -7.39 -9.17
C MET A 1 -66.10 -6.69 -8.18
N LEU A 2 -66.59 -5.90 -7.20
CA LEU A 2 -65.72 -5.28 -6.17
C LEU A 2 -65.19 -6.22 -5.07
N ARG A 3 -65.79 -7.41 -4.87
CA ARG A 3 -65.34 -8.38 -3.86
C ARG A 3 -64.16 -9.27 -4.28
N ILE A 4 -63.76 -9.26 -5.55
CA ILE A 4 -62.63 -10.06 -6.06
C ILE A 4 -61.33 -9.24 -6.13
N TYR A 5 -61.41 -7.90 -6.21
CA TYR A 5 -60.23 -7.02 -6.21
C TYR A 5 -59.58 -6.85 -4.83
N ILE A 6 -60.37 -6.89 -3.75
CA ILE A 6 -59.87 -6.76 -2.37
C ILE A 6 -59.14 -8.03 -1.91
N VAL A 7 -59.46 -9.20 -2.47
CA VAL A 7 -58.81 -10.47 -2.09
C VAL A 7 -57.42 -10.61 -2.73
N LYS A 8 -57.18 -10.05 -3.92
CA LYS A 8 -55.87 -10.16 -4.60
C LYS A 8 -54.81 -9.16 -4.11
N TYR A 9 -55.21 -7.95 -3.73
CA TYR A 9 -54.29 -6.92 -3.21
C TYR A 9 -54.21 -6.89 -1.68
N GLY A 10 -55.24 -7.38 -0.98
CA GLY A 10 -55.21 -7.54 0.48
C GLY A 10 -54.22 -8.62 0.92
N ILE A 11 -54.04 -9.70 0.16
CA ILE A 11 -53.13 -10.80 0.51
C ILE A 11 -51.66 -10.39 0.38
N ILE A 12 -51.29 -9.53 -0.58
CA ILE A 12 -49.90 -9.06 -0.73
C ILE A 12 -49.52 -8.10 0.42
N SER A 13 -50.42 -7.20 0.82
CA SER A 13 -50.22 -6.35 2.00
C SER A 13 -50.26 -7.14 3.31
N TYR A 14 -51.05 -8.22 3.40
CA TYR A 14 -51.11 -9.07 4.59
C TYR A 14 -49.89 -10.01 4.71
N ILE A 15 -49.26 -10.43 3.61
CA ILE A 15 -47.99 -11.19 3.66
C ILE A 15 -46.81 -10.29 4.06
N LEU A 16 -46.82 -9.00 3.65
CA LEU A 16 -45.85 -7.99 4.10
C LEU A 16 -46.08 -7.52 5.55
N LEU A 17 -47.33 -7.53 6.05
CA LEU A 17 -47.63 -7.23 7.47
C LEU A 17 -47.54 -8.45 8.40
N ALA A 18 -47.83 -9.66 7.93
CA ALA A 18 -47.75 -10.87 8.76
C ALA A 18 -46.30 -11.34 8.96
N SER A 19 -45.38 -11.02 8.04
CA SER A 19 -43.94 -11.22 8.25
C SER A 19 -43.34 -10.22 9.26
N THR A 20 -43.98 -9.07 9.49
CA THR A 20 -43.50 -8.03 10.41
C THR A 20 -44.08 -8.11 11.82
N LEU A 21 -45.17 -8.87 12.04
CA LEU A 21 -45.82 -9.00 13.36
C LEU A 21 -45.67 -10.39 14.02
N GLY A 22 -45.02 -11.34 13.34
CA GLY A 22 -44.80 -12.70 13.86
C GLY A 22 -43.53 -12.94 14.69
N ASN A 23 -42.58 -12.00 14.74
CA ASN A 23 -41.33 -12.14 15.48
C ASN A 23 -40.96 -10.84 16.23
N ALA A 24 -41.75 -10.48 17.24
CA ALA A 24 -41.34 -9.49 18.23
C ALA A 24 -40.40 -10.11 19.30
N SER A 25 -39.40 -10.87 18.86
CA SER A 25 -38.32 -11.41 19.71
C SER A 25 -37.03 -11.45 18.89
N ASN A 26 -36.13 -10.49 19.17
CA ASN A 26 -34.80 -10.26 18.58
C ASN A 26 -34.74 -9.94 17.08
N LYS A 27 -34.73 -8.64 16.73
CA LYS A 27 -34.33 -8.18 15.39
C LYS A 27 -32.87 -8.57 15.14
N HIS A 28 -32.62 -9.38 14.12
CA HIS A 28 -31.27 -9.79 13.71
C HIS A 28 -30.63 -8.66 12.89
N PHE A 29 -29.53 -8.11 13.37
CA PHE A 29 -28.74 -7.10 12.67
C PHE A 29 -27.39 -7.69 12.27
N PRO A 30 -26.81 -7.25 11.13
CA PRO A 30 -25.47 -7.63 10.75
C PRO A 30 -24.47 -7.32 11.86
N LYS A 31 -23.65 -8.30 12.21
CA LYS A 31 -22.54 -8.16 13.17
C LYS A 31 -21.43 -7.27 12.62
N ILE A 32 -21.27 -7.26 11.30
CA ILE A 32 -20.31 -6.45 10.57
C ILE A 32 -21.06 -5.65 9.50
N TRP A 33 -20.79 -4.34 9.46
CA TRP A 33 -21.42 -3.40 8.54
C TRP A 33 -20.55 -2.15 8.33
N ASN A 34 -20.31 -1.74 7.08
CA ASN A 34 -19.56 -0.50 6.77
C ASN A 34 -20.25 0.45 5.78
N ILE A 35 -21.50 0.21 5.38
CA ILE A 35 -22.21 1.11 4.46
C ILE A 35 -22.62 2.37 5.20
N GLN A 36 -22.13 3.52 4.74
CA GLN A 36 -22.47 4.82 5.30
C GLN A 36 -23.56 5.54 4.50
N ASN A 37 -24.35 6.35 5.21
CA ASN A 37 -25.30 7.33 4.68
C ASN A 37 -26.30 6.76 3.66
N TYR A 38 -27.48 6.36 4.14
CA TYR A 38 -28.60 6.00 3.27
C TYR A 38 -29.24 7.25 2.65
N ASN A 39 -29.58 7.14 1.37
CA ASN A 39 -30.30 8.20 0.67
C ASN A 39 -31.75 8.30 1.16
N ARG A 40 -32.03 9.28 2.02
CA ARG A 40 -33.38 9.56 2.55
C ARG A 40 -34.39 9.96 1.47
N TYR A 41 -33.91 10.45 0.33
CA TYR A 41 -34.72 10.86 -0.80
C TYR A 41 -34.84 9.76 -1.88
N PHE A 42 -34.39 8.53 -1.60
CA PHE A 42 -34.51 7.42 -2.56
C PHE A 42 -35.96 7.26 -3.07
N ALA A 43 -36.11 7.07 -4.38
CA ALA A 43 -37.40 6.97 -5.05
C ALA A 43 -37.39 5.88 -6.13
N GLY A 44 -38.49 5.13 -6.22
CA GLY A 44 -38.70 4.12 -7.25
C GLY A 44 -37.78 2.89 -7.13
N ARG A 45 -37.49 2.28 -8.28
CA ARG A 45 -36.60 1.12 -8.46
C ARG A 45 -37.04 -0.18 -7.77
N GLU A 46 -38.29 -0.26 -7.32
CA GLU A 46 -38.86 -1.45 -6.67
C GLU A 46 -38.72 -2.71 -7.53
N GLU A 47 -38.99 -2.60 -8.84
CA GLU A 47 -38.84 -3.71 -9.78
C GLU A 47 -37.41 -4.23 -9.87
N ILE A 48 -36.42 -3.32 -9.85
CA ILE A 48 -35.00 -3.68 -9.92
C ILE A 48 -34.56 -4.34 -8.61
N ILE A 49 -34.93 -3.74 -7.47
CA ILE A 49 -34.62 -4.28 -6.13
C ILE A 49 -35.24 -5.67 -5.97
N ASN A 50 -36.50 -5.85 -6.40
CA ASN A 50 -37.16 -7.14 -6.37
C ASN A 50 -36.49 -8.15 -7.33
N LYS A 51 -36.03 -7.70 -8.51
CA LYS A 51 -35.24 -8.57 -9.41
C LYS A 51 -33.97 -9.06 -8.75
N ILE A 52 -33.21 -8.18 -8.08
CA ILE A 52 -32.00 -8.58 -7.31
C ILE A 52 -32.37 -9.63 -6.26
N HIS A 53 -33.45 -9.41 -5.50
CA HIS A 53 -33.91 -10.34 -4.48
C HIS A 53 -34.25 -11.72 -5.05
N LEU A 54 -35.05 -11.77 -6.11
CA LEU A 54 -35.45 -13.02 -6.77
C LEU A 54 -34.24 -13.78 -7.35
N THR A 55 -33.29 -13.07 -7.95
CA THR A 55 -32.06 -13.69 -8.46
C THR A 55 -31.26 -14.39 -7.35
N PHE A 56 -31.18 -13.79 -6.16
CA PHE A 56 -30.54 -14.43 -5.02
C PHE A 56 -31.33 -15.62 -4.45
N GLU A 57 -32.67 -15.62 -4.52
CA GLU A 57 -33.48 -16.79 -4.13
C GLU A 57 -33.34 -17.96 -5.12
N ASP A 58 -33.11 -17.68 -6.40
CA ASP A 58 -32.87 -18.68 -7.46
C ASP A 58 -31.44 -19.27 -7.43
N LYS A 59 -30.73 -19.15 -6.30
CA LYS A 59 -29.37 -19.67 -6.06
C LYS A 59 -28.28 -19.10 -6.98
N THR A 60 -28.48 -17.91 -7.52
CA THR A 60 -27.39 -17.17 -8.16
C THR A 60 -26.72 -16.30 -7.11
N ASP A 61 -25.43 -16.50 -6.86
CA ASP A 61 -24.72 -15.80 -5.77
C ASP A 61 -24.28 -14.38 -6.15
N THR A 62 -24.20 -14.03 -7.45
CA THR A 62 -23.64 -12.74 -7.91
C THR A 62 -24.56 -12.02 -8.89
N VAL A 63 -24.82 -10.73 -8.63
CA VAL A 63 -25.60 -9.82 -9.49
C VAL A 63 -24.76 -8.61 -9.88
N SER A 64 -24.73 -8.28 -11.17
CA SER A 64 -24.04 -7.10 -11.71
C SER A 64 -25.04 -6.05 -12.19
N LEU A 65 -25.08 -4.91 -11.50
CA LEU A 65 -25.79 -3.71 -11.93
C LEU A 65 -24.93 -2.93 -12.93
N ILE A 66 -25.38 -2.82 -14.18
CA ILE A 66 -24.65 -2.11 -15.23
C ILE A 66 -25.43 -0.91 -15.75
N GLY A 67 -24.73 0.15 -16.16
CA GLY A 67 -25.36 1.35 -16.73
C GLY A 67 -24.48 2.59 -16.65
N VAL A 68 -24.96 3.70 -17.21
CA VAL A 68 -24.23 4.97 -17.27
C VAL A 68 -23.98 5.60 -15.88
N GLY A 69 -23.01 6.51 -15.77
CA GLY A 69 -22.57 7.11 -14.51
C GLY A 69 -23.57 8.15 -13.98
N GLY A 70 -24.08 8.01 -12.76
CA GLY A 70 -25.14 8.86 -12.20
C GLY A 70 -26.57 8.30 -12.35
N ILE A 71 -26.73 7.11 -12.93
CA ILE A 71 -28.05 6.45 -13.09
C ILE A 71 -28.63 5.85 -11.79
N GLY A 72 -27.83 5.80 -10.73
CA GLY A 72 -28.24 5.34 -9.40
C GLY A 72 -27.90 3.90 -9.02
N LYS A 73 -26.99 3.21 -9.73
CA LYS A 73 -26.57 1.82 -9.40
C LYS A 73 -26.12 1.65 -7.95
N THR A 74 -25.19 2.48 -7.50
CA THR A 74 -24.71 2.58 -6.13
C THR A 74 -25.86 2.77 -5.15
N GLN A 75 -26.82 3.65 -5.48
CA GLN A 75 -27.97 3.92 -4.63
C GLN A 75 -28.93 2.72 -4.57
N ILE A 76 -29.10 1.97 -5.65
CA ILE A 76 -29.89 0.72 -5.68
C ILE A 76 -29.24 -0.34 -4.80
N ALA A 77 -27.92 -0.53 -4.89
CA ALA A 77 -27.18 -1.49 -4.05
C ALA A 77 -27.28 -1.11 -2.55
N LYS A 78 -27.10 0.18 -2.21
CA LYS A 78 -27.30 0.67 -0.84
C LYS A 78 -28.74 0.41 -0.35
N LYS A 79 -29.74 0.67 -1.18
CA LYS A 79 -31.14 0.45 -0.81
C LYS A 79 -31.48 -1.03 -0.65
N PHE A 80 -30.93 -1.90 -1.49
CA PHE A 80 -31.06 -3.34 -1.33
C PHE A 80 -30.48 -3.81 0.00
N ALA A 81 -29.25 -3.39 0.33
CA ALA A 81 -28.62 -3.72 1.60
C ALA A 81 -29.42 -3.19 2.80
N GLU A 82 -30.00 -1.98 2.71
CA GLU A 82 -30.87 -1.42 3.75
C GLU A 82 -32.13 -2.27 3.98
N LEU A 83 -32.83 -2.64 2.90
CA LEU A 83 -34.11 -3.34 2.95
C LEU A 83 -33.97 -4.79 3.43
N TYR A 84 -32.90 -5.48 3.02
CA TYR A 84 -32.69 -6.90 3.30
C TYR A 84 -31.62 -7.14 4.38
N ARG A 85 -31.22 -6.12 5.16
CA ARG A 85 -30.15 -6.25 6.17
C ARG A 85 -30.37 -7.37 7.18
N GLU A 86 -31.62 -7.66 7.54
CA GLU A 86 -31.97 -8.67 8.54
C GLU A 86 -31.76 -10.11 8.02
N ASN A 87 -31.47 -10.27 6.72
CA ASN A 87 -31.19 -11.58 6.11
C ASN A 87 -29.71 -11.97 6.18
N TYR A 88 -28.83 -11.07 6.64
CA TYR A 88 -27.38 -11.24 6.59
C TYR A 88 -26.74 -10.98 7.96
N ASP A 89 -25.77 -11.80 8.33
CA ASP A 89 -24.90 -11.59 9.47
C ASP A 89 -23.77 -10.60 9.16
N ILE A 90 -23.36 -10.50 7.89
CA ILE A 90 -22.25 -9.65 7.43
C ILE A 90 -22.68 -8.88 6.19
N ILE A 91 -22.49 -7.57 6.19
CA ILE A 91 -22.68 -6.75 4.99
C ILE A 91 -21.45 -5.87 4.84
N TRP A 92 -20.72 -6.02 3.74
CA TRP A 92 -19.52 -5.23 3.51
C TRP A 92 -19.46 -4.64 2.12
N TRP A 93 -19.06 -3.38 2.07
CA TRP A 93 -18.99 -2.55 0.89
C TRP A 93 -17.53 -2.26 0.54
N PHE A 94 -17.14 -2.66 -0.65
CA PHE A 94 -15.87 -2.35 -1.30
C PHE A 94 -16.10 -1.32 -2.40
N ASP A 95 -15.26 -0.30 -2.44
CA ASP A 95 -15.11 0.57 -3.60
C ASP A 95 -13.97 0.04 -4.46
N ALA A 96 -14.30 -0.61 -5.58
CA ALA A 96 -13.34 -1.25 -6.48
C ALA A 96 -12.52 -0.24 -7.30
N ALA A 97 -12.87 1.05 -7.26
CA ALA A 97 -12.00 2.11 -7.78
C ALA A 97 -10.83 2.45 -6.84
N LYS A 98 -10.83 1.92 -5.61
CA LYS A 98 -9.76 2.09 -4.62
C LYS A 98 -8.92 0.81 -4.48
N ASN A 99 -7.86 0.90 -3.67
CA ASN A 99 -7.08 -0.27 -3.29
C ASN A 99 -7.97 -1.26 -2.51
N LEU A 100 -8.26 -2.42 -3.10
CA LEU A 100 -9.06 -3.47 -2.48
C LEU A 100 -8.30 -4.17 -1.36
N GLU A 101 -6.97 -4.29 -1.46
CA GLU A 101 -6.14 -4.93 -0.43
C GLU A 101 -6.24 -4.21 0.92
N ASP A 102 -6.20 -2.88 0.92
CA ASP A 102 -6.39 -2.06 2.14
C ASP A 102 -7.82 -2.20 2.71
N GLN A 103 -8.82 -2.28 1.84
CA GLN A 103 -10.20 -2.45 2.29
C GLN A 103 -10.45 -3.85 2.87
N TYR A 104 -9.75 -4.87 2.38
CA TYR A 104 -9.77 -6.22 2.94
C TYR A 104 -9.11 -6.27 4.33
N LYS A 105 -8.11 -5.42 4.59
CA LYS A 105 -7.58 -5.18 5.94
C LYS A 105 -8.66 -4.65 6.87
N ASN A 106 -9.41 -3.62 6.46
CA ASN A 106 -10.50 -3.08 7.27
C ASN A 106 -11.61 -4.11 7.56
N LEU A 107 -11.97 -4.93 6.56
CA LEU A 107 -12.92 -6.04 6.76
C LEU A 107 -12.38 -7.03 7.80
N SER A 108 -11.09 -7.33 7.75
CA SER A 108 -10.44 -8.27 8.67
C SER A 108 -10.38 -7.73 10.10
N GLU A 109 -10.15 -6.43 10.29
CA GLU A 109 -10.22 -5.78 11.59
C GLU A 109 -11.63 -5.87 12.17
N SER A 110 -12.64 -5.50 11.38
CA SER A 110 -14.05 -5.61 11.78
C SER A 110 -14.46 -7.07 12.05
N TRP A 111 -13.91 -8.02 11.29
CA TRP A 111 -14.10 -9.45 11.51
C TRP A 111 -13.62 -9.87 12.89
N ASN A 112 -12.40 -9.51 13.26
CA ASN A 112 -11.82 -9.87 14.54
C ASN A 112 -12.57 -9.25 15.72
N GLU A 113 -13.09 -8.04 15.56
CA GLU A 113 -13.79 -7.31 16.62
C GLU A 113 -15.19 -7.88 16.89
N HIS A 114 -15.89 -8.34 15.84
CA HIS A 114 -17.33 -8.62 15.94
C HIS A 114 -17.72 -10.09 15.74
N ILE A 115 -16.82 -10.94 15.24
CA ILE A 115 -17.08 -12.38 15.07
C ILE A 115 -16.37 -13.16 16.16
N ILE A 116 -17.15 -13.80 17.03
CA ILE A 116 -16.62 -14.67 18.09
C ILE A 116 -15.97 -15.90 17.43
N VAL A 117 -14.66 -16.03 17.63
CA VAL A 117 -13.83 -17.10 17.08
C VAL A 117 -13.95 -18.31 18.00
N ASP A 118 -14.79 -19.29 17.64
CA ASP A 118 -14.82 -20.59 18.33
C ASP A 118 -14.05 -21.65 17.52
N SER A 119 -13.33 -22.49 18.25
CA SER A 119 -12.08 -23.20 17.87
C SER A 119 -12.06 -24.15 16.65
N GLN A 120 -13.07 -24.19 15.76
CA GLN A 120 -13.15 -25.25 14.73
C GLN A 120 -13.29 -24.81 13.27
N SER A 121 -13.43 -23.52 12.92
CA SER A 121 -13.48 -23.13 11.48
C SER A 121 -13.27 -21.64 11.15
N ILE A 122 -13.26 -20.77 12.15
CA ILE A 122 -13.05 -19.32 11.99
C ILE A 122 -11.72 -18.98 12.65
N HIS A 123 -10.91 -18.15 12.00
CA HIS A 123 -9.61 -17.74 12.53
C HIS A 123 -9.53 -16.22 12.68
N TYR A 124 -8.91 -15.77 13.77
CA TYR A 124 -8.45 -14.39 13.95
C TYR A 124 -7.41 -14.04 12.87
N ILE A 125 -7.49 -12.82 12.33
CA ILE A 125 -6.61 -12.32 11.26
C ILE A 125 -5.73 -11.20 11.80
N ASP A 126 -4.44 -11.42 11.99
CA ASP A 126 -3.53 -10.37 12.47
C ASP A 126 -3.24 -9.32 11.39
N THR A 127 -4.07 -8.30 11.30
CA THR A 127 -4.06 -7.27 10.25
C THR A 127 -2.89 -6.31 10.33
N LYS A 128 -2.21 -6.23 11.47
CA LYS A 128 -1.04 -5.36 11.66
C LYS A 128 0.22 -5.95 11.08
N ASN A 129 0.23 -7.27 10.92
CA ASN A 129 1.44 -8.05 10.74
C ASN A 129 1.43 -8.84 9.42
N LEU A 130 0.28 -9.30 8.96
CA LEU A 130 0.19 -10.03 7.70
C LEU A 130 0.42 -9.12 6.48
N ALA A 131 1.10 -9.65 5.45
CA ALA A 131 1.09 -9.04 4.12
C ALA A 131 -0.36 -8.94 3.59
N LYS A 132 -0.66 -7.91 2.78
CA LYS A 132 -2.04 -7.65 2.35
C LYS A 132 -2.66 -8.82 1.57
N GLN A 133 -1.89 -9.48 0.71
CA GLN A 133 -2.27 -10.73 0.03
C GLN A 133 -2.70 -11.84 1.01
N ASP A 134 -1.98 -11.98 2.12
CA ASP A 134 -2.25 -13.00 3.13
C ASP A 134 -3.52 -12.69 3.93
N ILE A 135 -3.75 -11.40 4.22
CA ILE A 135 -5.00 -10.92 4.81
C ILE A 135 -6.18 -11.28 3.89
N ILE A 136 -6.07 -10.99 2.60
CA ILE A 136 -7.11 -11.29 1.60
C ILE A 136 -7.41 -12.79 1.57
N ASN A 137 -6.38 -13.63 1.49
CA ASN A 137 -6.56 -15.08 1.44
C ASN A 137 -7.23 -15.62 2.72
N LYS A 138 -6.85 -15.11 3.90
CA LYS A 138 -7.46 -15.52 5.17
C LYS A 138 -8.92 -15.11 5.26
N ILE A 139 -9.27 -13.86 4.94
CA ILE A 139 -10.67 -13.44 5.01
C ILE A 139 -11.53 -14.14 3.95
N LYS A 140 -10.98 -14.40 2.75
CA LYS A 140 -11.64 -15.24 1.75
C LYS A 140 -11.91 -16.63 2.33
N ASN A 141 -10.92 -17.27 2.95
CA ASN A 141 -11.10 -18.58 3.57
C ASN A 141 -12.15 -18.55 4.68
N ASN A 142 -12.13 -17.54 5.55
CA ASN A 142 -13.15 -17.35 6.59
C ASN A 142 -14.57 -17.21 5.98
N LEU A 143 -14.73 -16.43 4.91
CA LEU A 143 -16.00 -16.29 4.19
C LEU A 143 -16.44 -17.59 3.51
N ARG A 144 -15.50 -18.43 3.05
CA ARG A 144 -15.82 -19.76 2.47
C ARG A 144 -16.31 -20.74 3.52
N THR A 145 -15.65 -20.81 4.68
CA THR A 145 -15.87 -21.86 5.68
C THR A 145 -16.99 -21.52 6.67
N THR A 146 -17.34 -20.24 6.82
CA THR A 146 -18.37 -19.78 7.74
C THR A 146 -19.77 -20.22 7.32
N ASN A 147 -20.65 -20.42 8.32
CA ASN A 147 -22.08 -20.62 8.13
C ASN A 147 -22.87 -19.29 8.20
N LEU A 148 -22.19 -18.16 8.39
CA LEU A 148 -22.80 -16.84 8.46
C LEU A 148 -23.27 -16.38 7.07
N ASN A 149 -24.47 -15.80 7.01
CA ASN A 149 -25.00 -15.22 5.77
C ASN A 149 -24.32 -13.88 5.50
N TYR A 150 -23.91 -13.61 4.26
CA TYR A 150 -23.26 -12.36 3.93
C TYR A 150 -23.70 -11.74 2.60
N LEU A 151 -23.58 -10.43 2.54
CA LEU A 151 -23.70 -9.61 1.33
C LEU A 151 -22.41 -8.80 1.14
N ILE A 152 -21.69 -9.06 0.06
CA ILE A 152 -20.54 -8.25 -0.35
C ILE A 152 -20.94 -7.37 -1.52
N VAL A 153 -20.62 -6.07 -1.45
CA VAL A 153 -20.85 -5.14 -2.55
C VAL A 153 -19.51 -4.67 -3.11
N PHE A 154 -19.28 -4.83 -4.41
CA PHE A 154 -18.18 -4.20 -5.15
C PHE A 154 -18.74 -3.06 -6.01
N ASP A 155 -18.58 -1.83 -5.54
CA ASP A 155 -19.01 -0.61 -6.24
C ASP A 155 -17.91 -0.09 -7.18
N ASN A 156 -18.28 0.60 -8.26
CA ASN A 156 -17.37 1.25 -9.20
C ASN A 156 -16.36 0.32 -9.90
N VAL A 157 -16.75 -0.91 -10.20
CA VAL A 157 -15.88 -1.88 -10.88
C VAL A 157 -15.60 -1.44 -12.31
N ILE A 158 -14.32 -1.32 -12.66
CA ILE A 158 -13.87 -0.98 -14.02
C ILE A 158 -13.75 -2.25 -14.86
N ASN A 159 -12.95 -3.22 -14.42
CA ASN A 159 -12.81 -4.53 -15.08
C ASN A 159 -13.16 -5.66 -14.10
N LYS A 160 -13.72 -6.75 -14.62
CA LYS A 160 -14.07 -7.91 -13.78
C LYS A 160 -12.83 -8.61 -13.22
N GLU A 161 -11.73 -8.56 -13.97
CA GLU A 161 -10.43 -9.13 -13.59
C GLU A 161 -9.88 -8.50 -12.30
N ASP A 162 -10.27 -7.24 -12.00
CA ASP A 162 -9.81 -6.51 -10.81
C ASP A 162 -10.46 -7.03 -9.52
N ILE A 163 -11.63 -7.68 -9.61
CA ILE A 163 -12.40 -8.15 -8.44
C ILE A 163 -12.43 -9.68 -8.30
N ILE A 164 -12.22 -10.43 -9.38
CA ILE A 164 -12.23 -11.91 -9.37
C ILE A 164 -11.30 -12.48 -8.28
N PRO A 165 -10.05 -11.99 -8.11
CA PRO A 165 -9.16 -12.49 -7.05
C PRO A 165 -9.69 -12.30 -5.63
N TYR A 166 -10.66 -11.40 -5.42
CA TYR A 166 -11.20 -11.03 -4.12
C TYR A 166 -12.47 -11.80 -3.76
N ILE A 167 -13.21 -12.30 -4.75
CA ILE A 167 -14.44 -13.06 -4.54
C ILE A 167 -14.08 -14.50 -4.13
N PRO A 168 -14.67 -15.07 -3.06
CA PRO A 168 -14.40 -16.46 -2.70
C PRO A 168 -15.12 -17.43 -3.66
N GLU A 169 -14.49 -18.55 -4.01
CA GLU A 169 -14.95 -19.43 -5.09
C GLU A 169 -15.97 -20.52 -4.65
N HIS A 170 -16.23 -20.67 -3.34
CA HIS A 170 -17.14 -21.68 -2.77
C HIS A 170 -17.64 -21.27 -1.37
N HIS A 171 -18.89 -21.57 -1.00
CA HIS A 171 -19.46 -21.09 0.26
C HIS A 171 -20.25 -22.18 1.00
N ASN A 172 -20.02 -22.31 2.31
CA ASN A 172 -20.83 -23.15 3.20
C ASN A 172 -22.11 -22.45 3.69
N SER A 173 -22.15 -21.12 3.55
CA SER A 173 -23.29 -20.30 3.94
C SER A 173 -24.53 -20.57 3.08
N LYS A 174 -25.71 -20.39 3.68
CA LYS A 174 -26.98 -20.49 2.95
C LYS A 174 -27.23 -19.27 2.06
N ARG A 175 -26.61 -18.12 2.35
CA ARG A 175 -26.70 -16.88 1.57
C ARG A 175 -25.33 -16.23 1.50
N ALA A 176 -24.68 -16.34 0.35
CA ALA A 176 -23.35 -15.84 0.07
C ALA A 176 -23.40 -14.87 -1.13
N ASN A 177 -24.02 -13.72 -0.93
CA ASN A 177 -24.46 -12.88 -2.03
C ASN A 177 -23.44 -11.79 -2.35
N VAL A 178 -23.29 -11.49 -3.64
CA VAL A 178 -22.39 -10.45 -4.17
C VAL A 178 -23.16 -9.53 -5.10
N ILE A 179 -23.09 -8.21 -4.86
CA ILE A 179 -23.58 -7.19 -5.79
C ILE A 179 -22.38 -6.44 -6.37
N ILE A 180 -22.36 -6.28 -7.69
CA ILE A 180 -21.36 -5.51 -8.41
C ILE A 180 -22.04 -4.30 -9.06
N THR A 181 -21.40 -3.13 -9.04
CA THR A 181 -21.82 -2.00 -9.88
C THR A 181 -20.72 -1.66 -10.89
N SER A 182 -21.10 -1.46 -12.16
CA SER A 182 -20.14 -1.11 -13.21
C SER A 182 -20.76 -0.23 -14.30
N ARG A 183 -19.89 0.49 -15.02
CA ARG A 183 -20.24 1.16 -16.29
C ARG A 183 -20.07 0.22 -17.50
N LYS A 184 -19.29 -0.86 -17.39
CA LYS A 184 -19.05 -1.80 -18.48
C LYS A 184 -20.11 -2.89 -18.53
N ILE A 185 -20.38 -3.40 -19.73
CA ILE A 185 -21.39 -4.43 -19.98
C ILE A 185 -20.84 -5.83 -19.65
N ASN A 186 -19.54 -6.07 -19.84
CA ASN A 186 -18.90 -7.37 -19.60
C ASN A 186 -18.53 -7.54 -18.11
N MET A 187 -19.50 -7.98 -17.30
CA MET A 187 -19.33 -8.26 -15.87
C MET A 187 -19.74 -9.71 -15.54
N ILE A 188 -19.41 -10.18 -14.34
CA ILE A 188 -19.72 -11.54 -13.86
C ILE A 188 -21.10 -11.62 -13.18
N GLY A 189 -21.67 -12.82 -13.09
CA GLY A 189 -22.98 -13.04 -12.48
C GLY A 189 -24.15 -12.62 -13.37
N GLU A 190 -25.35 -12.55 -12.80
CA GLU A 190 -26.56 -12.14 -13.50
C GLU A 190 -26.53 -10.63 -13.76
N ILE A 191 -26.62 -10.23 -15.03
CA ILE A 191 -26.50 -8.83 -15.45
C ILE A 191 -27.88 -8.15 -15.42
N ILE A 192 -27.99 -7.07 -14.65
CA ILE A 192 -29.16 -6.20 -14.61
C ILE A 192 -28.77 -4.83 -15.16
N LYS A 193 -29.24 -4.52 -16.37
CA LYS A 193 -29.11 -3.18 -16.96
C LYS A 193 -30.04 -2.21 -16.24
N VAL A 194 -29.47 -1.16 -15.64
CA VAL A 194 -30.21 -0.11 -14.93
C VAL A 194 -30.58 0.99 -15.94
N PRO A 195 -31.88 1.18 -16.26
CA PRO A 195 -32.34 2.23 -17.17
C PRO A 195 -32.40 3.59 -16.46
N THR A 196 -32.75 4.65 -17.18
CA THR A 196 -33.23 5.91 -16.59
C THR A 196 -34.47 5.68 -15.72
N PHE A 197 -34.91 6.71 -14.98
CA PHE A 197 -36.15 6.59 -14.24
C PHE A 197 -37.35 6.44 -15.18
N LYS A 198 -38.35 5.69 -14.73
CA LYS A 198 -39.70 5.85 -15.29
C LYS A 198 -40.17 7.25 -14.88
N ARG A 199 -40.91 7.94 -15.74
CA ARG A 199 -41.43 9.29 -15.46
C ARG A 199 -42.06 9.46 -14.07
N LYS A 200 -42.79 8.45 -13.61
CA LYS A 200 -43.40 8.45 -12.26
C LYS A 200 -42.35 8.48 -11.14
N GLU A 201 -41.23 7.77 -11.29
CA GLU A 201 -40.12 7.77 -10.33
C GLU A 201 -39.44 9.15 -10.29
N SER A 202 -39.24 9.78 -11.45
CA SER A 202 -38.72 11.15 -11.57
C SER A 202 -39.60 12.16 -10.83
N ILE A 203 -40.91 12.12 -11.08
CA ILE A 203 -41.87 13.00 -10.41
C ILE A 203 -41.81 12.82 -8.89
N VAL A 204 -41.80 11.58 -8.41
CA VAL A 204 -41.69 11.28 -6.97
C VAL A 204 -40.38 11.83 -6.37
N LEU A 205 -39.25 11.69 -7.08
CA LEU A 205 -37.99 12.25 -6.59
C LEU A 205 -38.04 13.79 -6.55
N ILE A 206 -38.56 14.43 -7.61
CA ILE A 206 -38.67 15.90 -7.69
C ILE A 206 -39.56 16.43 -6.56
N GLU A 207 -40.73 15.84 -6.35
CA GLU A 207 -41.67 16.24 -5.29
C GLU A 207 -41.10 16.01 -3.88
N LYS A 208 -40.19 15.05 -3.71
CA LYS A 208 -39.45 14.87 -2.45
C LYS A 208 -38.36 15.91 -2.21
N LEU A 209 -37.75 16.44 -3.28
CA LEU A 209 -36.61 17.35 -3.19
C LEU A 209 -37.01 18.83 -3.22
N ILE A 210 -38.07 19.17 -3.96
CA ILE A 210 -38.60 20.53 -4.12
C ILE A 210 -39.98 20.60 -3.44
N ASN A 211 -40.07 21.39 -2.36
CA ASN A 211 -41.33 21.61 -1.67
C ASN A 211 -42.29 22.42 -2.55
N ASP A 212 -43.60 22.16 -2.42
CA ASP A 212 -44.69 22.92 -3.05
C ASP A 212 -44.67 23.01 -4.59
N ILE A 213 -43.95 22.09 -5.27
CA ILE A 213 -43.95 22.01 -6.73
C ILE A 213 -45.23 21.37 -7.28
N SER A 214 -45.80 21.92 -8.35
CA SER A 214 -46.96 21.32 -9.00
C SER A 214 -46.57 20.09 -9.83
N LYS A 215 -47.44 19.09 -9.91
CA LYS A 215 -47.22 17.87 -10.71
C LYS A 215 -46.84 18.17 -12.17
N ASN A 216 -47.43 19.21 -12.76
CA ASN A 216 -47.14 19.63 -14.14
C ASN A 216 -45.71 20.21 -14.28
N GLU A 217 -45.23 20.94 -13.28
CA GLU A 217 -43.85 21.42 -13.27
C GLU A 217 -42.87 20.27 -13.03
N SER A 218 -43.17 19.34 -12.13
CA SER A 218 -42.39 18.12 -11.92
C SER A 218 -42.27 17.31 -13.22
N GLU A 219 -43.37 17.18 -13.97
CA GLU A 219 -43.40 16.44 -15.22
C GLU A 219 -42.56 17.10 -16.32
N LYS A 220 -42.63 18.43 -16.46
CA LYS A 220 -41.81 19.19 -17.41
C LYS A 220 -40.34 19.19 -17.04
N LEU A 221 -40.02 19.28 -15.75
CA LEU A 221 -38.65 19.24 -15.27
C LEU A 221 -38.04 17.85 -15.49
N ALA A 222 -38.80 16.78 -15.18
CA ALA A 222 -38.40 15.41 -15.47
C ALA A 222 -38.17 15.17 -16.98
N GLU A 223 -39.02 15.73 -17.84
CA GLU A 223 -38.90 15.64 -19.29
C GLU A 223 -37.61 16.29 -19.81
N VAL A 224 -37.33 17.54 -19.40
CA VAL A 224 -36.13 18.28 -19.84
C VAL A 224 -34.84 17.65 -19.32
N LEU A 225 -34.92 16.98 -18.17
CA LEU A 225 -33.80 16.24 -17.57
C LEU A 225 -33.74 14.77 -18.02
N TYR A 226 -34.57 14.40 -19.01
CA TYR A 226 -34.66 13.07 -19.60
C TYR A 226 -34.76 11.93 -18.56
N ASP A 227 -35.48 12.19 -17.48
CA ASP A 227 -35.67 11.24 -16.39
C ASP A 227 -34.35 10.71 -15.78
N TYR A 228 -33.30 11.54 -15.82
CA TYR A 228 -31.97 11.18 -15.31
C TYR A 228 -31.82 11.48 -13.80
N PRO A 229 -31.62 10.49 -12.93
CA PRO A 229 -31.70 10.68 -11.47
C PRO A 229 -30.75 11.74 -10.90
N LEU A 230 -29.49 11.75 -11.35
CA LEU A 230 -28.50 12.71 -10.87
C LEU A 230 -28.80 14.14 -11.37
N ALA A 231 -29.23 14.29 -12.63
CA ALA A 231 -29.57 15.59 -13.20
C ALA A 231 -30.80 16.18 -12.50
N ILE A 232 -31.81 15.34 -12.22
CA ILE A 232 -32.97 15.69 -11.39
C ILE A 232 -32.53 16.16 -10.00
N SER A 233 -31.64 15.42 -9.33
CA SER A 233 -31.20 15.77 -7.98
C SER A 233 -30.47 17.11 -7.95
N GLN A 234 -29.59 17.35 -8.93
CA GLN A 234 -28.85 18.60 -9.05
C GLN A 234 -29.73 19.78 -9.41
N ALA A 235 -30.67 19.60 -10.36
CA ALA A 235 -31.66 20.62 -10.70
C ALA A 235 -32.53 21.00 -9.50
N ALA A 236 -32.98 20.00 -8.75
CA ALA A 236 -33.78 20.22 -7.56
C ALA A 236 -33.00 20.94 -6.46
N SER A 237 -31.73 20.57 -6.23
CA SER A 237 -30.85 21.33 -5.34
C SER A 237 -30.70 22.78 -5.82
N TYR A 238 -30.36 23.01 -7.09
CA TYR A 238 -30.22 24.36 -7.65
C TYR A 238 -31.47 25.21 -7.43
N ILE A 239 -32.66 24.69 -7.75
CA ILE A 239 -33.95 25.39 -7.55
C ILE A 239 -34.18 25.70 -6.06
N LYS A 240 -33.90 24.75 -5.17
CA LYS A 240 -34.11 24.93 -3.73
C LYS A 240 -33.22 26.02 -3.12
N PHE A 241 -31.98 26.14 -3.60
CA PHE A 241 -31.03 27.15 -3.09
C PHE A 241 -31.25 28.54 -3.69
N HIS A 242 -31.81 28.61 -4.90
CA HIS A 242 -32.14 29.89 -5.54
C HIS A 242 -33.64 30.16 -5.45
N LEU A 243 -34.09 30.76 -4.35
CA LEU A 243 -35.52 31.07 -4.10
C LEU A 243 -36.20 31.88 -5.22
N SER A 244 -35.44 32.64 -6.01
CA SER A 244 -35.94 33.40 -7.16
C SER A 244 -36.08 32.56 -8.45
N VAL A 245 -35.53 31.36 -8.48
CA VAL A 245 -35.56 30.45 -9.63
C VAL A 245 -36.69 29.44 -9.43
N THR A 246 -37.76 29.61 -10.21
CA THR A 246 -38.82 28.61 -10.30
C THR A 246 -38.39 27.44 -11.19
N PRO A 247 -39.03 26.25 -11.11
CA PRO A 247 -38.79 25.16 -12.05
C PRO A 247 -38.90 25.60 -13.53
N LYS A 248 -39.86 26.48 -13.82
CA LYS A 248 -40.02 27.08 -15.16
C LYS A 248 -38.80 27.92 -15.56
N THR A 249 -38.36 28.82 -14.68
CA THR A 249 -37.17 29.66 -14.90
C THR A 249 -35.92 28.81 -15.10
N TYR A 250 -35.75 27.74 -14.32
CA TYR A 250 -34.64 26.81 -14.45
C TYR A 250 -34.61 26.13 -15.84
N ILE A 251 -35.76 25.64 -16.32
CA ILE A 251 -35.89 25.06 -17.65
C ILE A 251 -35.53 26.08 -18.75
N GLU A 252 -35.93 27.34 -18.59
CA GLU A 252 -35.58 28.42 -19.53
C GLU A 252 -34.07 28.68 -19.57
N LEU A 253 -33.41 28.67 -18.40
CA LEU A 253 -31.95 28.83 -18.28
C LEU A 253 -31.20 27.66 -18.94
N LEU A 254 -31.61 26.42 -18.67
CA LEU A 254 -31.10 25.21 -19.35
C LEU A 254 -31.18 25.33 -20.86
N LYS A 255 -32.34 25.74 -21.40
CA LYS A 255 -32.54 25.89 -22.84
C LYS A 255 -31.71 27.02 -23.46
N LYS A 256 -31.43 28.08 -22.69
CA LYS A 256 -30.60 29.20 -23.15
C LYS A 256 -29.13 28.78 -23.28
N ASP A 257 -28.62 28.04 -22.31
CA ASP A 257 -27.24 27.53 -22.33
C ASP A 257 -27.03 26.43 -23.38
N TYR A 258 -28.07 25.66 -23.69
CA TYR A 258 -28.10 24.72 -24.82
C TYR A 258 -27.66 25.37 -26.15
N LYS A 259 -28.09 26.61 -26.42
CA LYS A 259 -27.72 27.35 -27.64
C LYS A 259 -26.30 27.91 -27.63
N THR A 260 -25.73 28.12 -26.45
CA THR A 260 -24.40 28.71 -26.27
C THR A 260 -23.31 27.63 -26.36
N ILE A 261 -23.59 26.44 -25.83
CA ILE A 261 -22.64 25.29 -25.76
C ILE A 261 -22.51 24.58 -27.12
N TRP A 262 -23.56 24.51 -27.95
CA TRP A 262 -23.51 23.88 -29.28
C TRP A 262 -22.55 24.57 -30.28
N LYS A 263 -22.03 25.77 -29.96
CA LYS A 263 -20.94 26.39 -30.72
C LYS A 263 -19.54 25.92 -30.31
N GLY A 264 -19.40 25.23 -29.18
CA GLY A 264 -18.12 24.73 -28.63
C GLY A 264 -17.87 23.23 -28.86
N GLU A 265 -18.90 22.44 -29.18
CA GLU A 265 -18.83 20.97 -29.30
C GLU A 265 -18.00 20.45 -30.49
N GLU A 266 -17.65 21.29 -31.47
CA GLU A 266 -16.69 20.90 -32.52
C GLU A 266 -15.30 20.57 -31.96
N LYS A 267 -14.96 21.00 -30.73
CA LYS A 267 -13.69 20.67 -30.06
C LYS A 267 -13.75 19.48 -29.08
N MET A 268 -14.94 19.02 -28.65
CA MET A 268 -15.09 17.97 -27.63
C MET A 268 -15.19 16.54 -28.21
N LYS A 269 -15.33 16.39 -29.52
CA LYS A 269 -15.45 15.07 -30.18
C LYS A 269 -14.12 14.32 -30.31
N GLU A 270 -12.97 15.00 -30.26
CA GLU A 270 -11.65 14.36 -30.42
C GLU A 270 -11.09 13.74 -29.13
N SER A 271 -11.60 14.12 -27.94
CA SER A 271 -11.09 13.65 -26.63
C SER A 271 -11.99 12.61 -25.94
N SER A 272 -13.16 12.30 -26.51
CA SER A 272 -14.19 11.45 -25.89
C SER A 272 -14.19 9.98 -26.32
N GLU A 273 -13.41 9.61 -27.34
CA GLU A 273 -13.39 8.25 -27.92
C GLU A 273 -12.83 7.14 -26.98
N LYS A 274 -12.23 7.48 -25.83
CA LYS A 274 -11.64 6.49 -24.91
C LYS A 274 -12.46 6.14 -23.67
N PHE A 275 -13.57 6.84 -23.38
CA PHE A 275 -14.31 6.67 -22.12
C PHE A 275 -15.84 6.57 -22.24
N LEU A 276 -16.41 6.74 -23.43
CA LEU A 276 -17.85 6.77 -23.65
C LEU A 276 -18.25 5.88 -24.84
N ASP A 277 -18.34 4.57 -24.64
CA ASP A 277 -19.02 3.65 -25.57
C ASP A 277 -20.56 3.77 -25.52
N ILE A 278 -21.09 4.75 -24.79
CA ILE A 278 -22.53 5.02 -24.71
C ILE A 278 -22.75 6.52 -24.88
N THR A 279 -22.68 6.97 -26.13
CA THR A 279 -23.23 8.26 -26.57
C THR A 279 -24.75 8.15 -26.58
N ASP A 280 -25.38 8.30 -25.41
CA ASP A 280 -26.82 8.50 -25.29
C ASP A 280 -27.10 9.97 -24.99
N SER A 281 -28.17 10.51 -25.57
CA SER A 281 -28.69 11.88 -25.32
C SER A 281 -28.92 12.19 -23.83
N HIS A 282 -28.92 11.18 -22.96
CA HIS A 282 -29.05 11.28 -21.50
C HIS A 282 -27.82 11.86 -20.80
N SER A 283 -26.60 11.70 -21.32
CA SER A 283 -25.40 12.28 -20.69
C SER A 283 -25.29 13.79 -20.90
N GLU A 284 -25.86 14.32 -21.99
CA GLU A 284 -25.80 15.74 -22.36
C GLU A 284 -26.55 16.61 -21.36
N SER A 285 -27.77 16.21 -20.96
CA SER A 285 -28.58 16.94 -19.98
C SER A 285 -27.94 16.99 -18.59
N LEU A 286 -27.29 15.89 -18.15
CA LEU A 286 -26.52 15.87 -16.91
C LEU A 286 -25.35 16.85 -16.94
N MET A 287 -24.55 16.83 -18.02
CA MET A 287 -23.41 17.76 -18.15
C MET A 287 -23.87 19.22 -18.12
N GLN A 288 -25.01 19.53 -18.73
CA GLN A 288 -25.58 20.89 -18.74
C GLN A 288 -26.02 21.36 -17.35
N THR A 289 -26.75 20.52 -16.60
CA THR A 289 -27.16 20.83 -15.23
C THR A 289 -25.95 21.08 -14.32
N ILE A 290 -24.90 20.26 -14.47
CA ILE A 290 -23.65 20.44 -13.72
C ILE A 290 -22.96 21.74 -14.15
N ASN A 291 -22.84 22.01 -15.45
CA ASN A 291 -22.19 23.21 -15.96
C ASN A 291 -22.89 24.50 -15.49
N LEU A 292 -24.22 24.57 -15.55
CA LEU A 292 -25.00 25.67 -15.00
C LEU A 292 -24.68 25.93 -13.53
N THR A 293 -24.58 24.85 -12.75
CA THR A 293 -24.27 24.92 -11.32
C THR A 293 -22.84 25.43 -11.10
N ILE A 294 -21.87 24.92 -11.86
CA ILE A 294 -20.46 25.36 -11.81
C ILE A 294 -20.34 26.84 -12.20
N THR A 295 -20.96 27.28 -13.30
CA THR A 295 -20.97 28.68 -13.73
C THR A 295 -21.54 29.56 -12.63
N LYS A 296 -22.62 29.13 -11.98
CA LYS A 296 -23.22 29.92 -10.91
C LYS A 296 -22.34 30.02 -9.67
N ILE A 297 -21.71 28.92 -9.27
CA ILE A 297 -20.72 28.91 -8.17
C ILE A 297 -19.60 29.90 -8.49
N LYS A 298 -19.08 29.90 -9.72
CA LYS A 298 -18.03 30.81 -10.18
C LYS A 298 -18.45 32.28 -10.10
N GLU A 299 -19.71 32.60 -10.39
CA GLU A 299 -20.26 33.97 -10.25
C GLU A 299 -20.49 34.39 -8.79
N GLN A 300 -20.88 33.44 -7.92
CA GLN A 300 -21.29 33.73 -6.55
C GLN A 300 -20.13 33.79 -5.56
N SER A 301 -19.15 32.91 -5.71
CA SER A 301 -18.04 32.77 -4.77
C SER A 301 -16.81 32.20 -5.48
N GLU A 302 -15.81 33.06 -5.68
CA GLU A 302 -14.51 32.67 -6.20
C GLU A 302 -13.88 31.56 -5.33
N ASP A 303 -14.14 31.59 -4.03
CA ASP A 303 -13.59 30.67 -3.04
C ASP A 303 -14.20 29.27 -3.15
N THR A 304 -15.52 29.23 -3.32
CA THR A 304 -16.23 27.97 -3.55
C THR A 304 -15.76 27.36 -4.87
N TYR A 305 -15.60 28.17 -5.91
CA TYR A 305 -15.08 27.69 -7.19
C TYR A 305 -13.63 27.19 -7.09
N LYS A 306 -12.78 27.90 -6.35
CA LYS A 306 -11.40 27.49 -6.04
C LYS A 306 -11.37 26.13 -5.32
N LEU A 307 -12.15 25.96 -4.25
CA LEU A 307 -12.23 24.70 -3.52
C LEU A 307 -12.71 23.56 -4.42
N LEU A 308 -13.66 23.84 -5.31
CA LEU A 308 -14.18 22.88 -6.27
C LEU A 308 -13.10 22.46 -7.31
N ILE A 309 -12.25 23.39 -7.76
CA ILE A 309 -11.07 23.08 -8.59
C ILE A 309 -10.11 22.18 -7.81
N ILE A 310 -9.77 22.55 -6.58
CA ILE A 310 -8.87 21.77 -5.72
C ILE A 310 -9.41 20.34 -5.54
N CYS A 311 -10.70 20.16 -5.22
CA CYS A 311 -11.34 18.85 -5.11
C CYS A 311 -11.25 18.04 -6.41
N SER A 312 -11.27 18.71 -7.57
CA SER A 312 -11.20 18.05 -8.87
C SER A 312 -9.81 17.54 -9.22
N LEU A 313 -8.77 18.20 -8.70
CA LEU A 313 -7.37 17.81 -8.87
C LEU A 313 -6.94 16.67 -7.92
N LEU A 314 -7.64 16.51 -6.79
CA LEU A 314 -7.40 15.44 -5.82
C LEU A 314 -8.12 14.14 -6.21
N ASN A 315 -7.68 12.99 -5.65
CA ASN A 315 -8.41 11.72 -5.81
C ASN A 315 -9.91 11.91 -5.54
N ASN A 316 -10.76 11.25 -6.34
CA ASN A 316 -12.22 11.44 -6.33
C ASN A 316 -12.89 11.03 -5.01
N ASN A 317 -12.16 10.35 -4.13
CA ASN A 317 -12.69 9.84 -2.89
C ASN A 317 -11.82 10.23 -1.69
N SER A 318 -12.43 10.22 -0.51
CA SER A 318 -11.73 10.37 0.78
C SER A 318 -10.93 11.67 0.92
N ILE A 319 -11.35 12.74 0.24
CA ILE A 319 -10.73 14.07 0.30
C ILE A 319 -10.90 14.64 1.73
N PRO A 320 -9.83 14.86 2.50
CA PRO A 320 -9.94 15.25 3.90
C PRO A 320 -10.47 16.68 4.04
N GLN A 321 -11.45 16.89 4.91
CA GLN A 321 -11.99 18.22 5.18
C GLN A 321 -10.89 19.17 5.67
N GLU A 322 -10.06 18.72 6.62
CA GLU A 322 -8.96 19.52 7.19
C GLU A 322 -7.97 19.98 6.11
N LEU A 323 -7.66 19.12 5.14
CA LEU A 323 -6.82 19.48 3.99
C LEU A 323 -7.48 20.59 3.16
N LEU A 324 -8.78 20.47 2.84
CA LEU A 324 -9.48 21.49 2.07
C LEU A 324 -9.53 22.84 2.79
N LEU A 325 -9.79 22.83 4.10
CA LEU A 325 -9.81 24.04 4.92
C LEU A 325 -8.43 24.71 4.94
N LYS A 326 -7.36 23.93 5.13
CA LYS A 326 -5.98 24.44 5.14
C LYS A 326 -5.57 25.05 3.79
N LEU A 327 -5.82 24.32 2.70
CA LEU A 327 -5.53 24.78 1.32
C LEU A 327 -6.32 26.04 0.94
N ASN A 328 -7.50 26.24 1.56
CA ASN A 328 -8.26 27.45 1.34
C ASN A 328 -7.66 28.66 2.08
N ALA A 329 -7.24 28.46 3.34
CA ALA A 329 -6.71 29.49 4.23
C ALA A 329 -5.30 29.99 3.83
N GLU A 330 -4.35 29.10 3.52
CA GLU A 330 -2.94 29.48 3.29
C GLU A 330 -2.69 30.31 2.03
N ASN A 331 -3.63 30.31 1.08
CA ASN A 331 -3.50 31.07 -0.16
C ASN A 331 -3.85 32.57 0.01
N ASN A 332 -4.50 32.94 1.12
CA ASN A 332 -4.91 34.31 1.42
C ASN A 332 -4.81 34.50 2.94
N ASN A 333 -3.69 35.05 3.45
CA ASN A 333 -3.38 35.37 4.86
C ASN A 333 -4.40 36.31 5.58
N THR A 334 -5.64 36.39 5.11
CA THR A 334 -6.70 37.30 5.54
C THR A 334 -8.05 36.62 5.79
N ARG A 335 -8.20 35.30 5.52
CA ARG A 335 -9.52 34.64 5.57
C ARG A 335 -9.75 33.76 6.79
N SER A 336 -10.99 33.78 7.27
CA SER A 336 -11.41 33.05 8.46
C SER A 336 -11.77 31.60 8.14
N GLU A 337 -11.58 30.72 9.11
CA GLU A 337 -12.01 29.31 9.05
C GLU A 337 -13.51 29.19 8.70
N LEU A 338 -14.33 30.13 9.19
CA LEU A 338 -15.76 30.23 8.91
C LEU A 338 -16.07 30.33 7.40
N GLU A 339 -15.37 31.19 6.67
CA GLU A 339 -15.57 31.39 5.22
C GLU A 339 -15.25 30.10 4.43
N SER A 340 -14.28 29.31 4.90
CA SER A 340 -13.92 28.03 4.28
C SER A 340 -14.99 26.95 4.52
N HIS A 341 -15.59 26.95 5.72
CA HIS A 341 -16.74 26.09 6.02
C HIS A 341 -17.98 26.49 5.23
N GLU A 342 -18.25 27.78 5.04
CA GLU A 342 -19.35 28.27 4.20
C GLU A 342 -19.18 27.84 2.75
N ALA A 343 -17.97 27.95 2.21
CA ALA A 343 -17.66 27.50 0.85
C ALA A 343 -17.85 25.98 0.68
N LEU A 344 -17.36 25.16 1.62
CA LEU A 344 -17.61 23.71 1.59
C LEU A 344 -19.10 23.36 1.69
N SER A 345 -19.82 24.05 2.59
CA SER A 345 -21.27 23.89 2.74
C SER A 345 -22.00 24.20 1.43
N LEU A 346 -21.57 25.23 0.69
CA LEU A 346 -22.14 25.57 -0.61
C LEU A 346 -21.92 24.45 -1.64
N ILE A 347 -20.73 23.83 -1.67
CA ILE A 347 -20.44 22.69 -2.57
C ILE A 347 -21.29 21.45 -2.20
N GLU A 348 -21.42 21.15 -0.91
CA GLU A 348 -22.27 20.06 -0.39
C GLU A 348 -23.74 20.28 -0.77
N GLN A 349 -24.23 21.51 -0.62
CA GLN A 349 -25.61 21.90 -0.90
C GLN A 349 -25.99 21.63 -2.37
N TYR A 350 -25.11 21.95 -3.31
CA TYR A 350 -25.31 21.64 -4.73
C TYR A 350 -25.14 20.16 -5.09
N LEU A 351 -24.89 19.27 -4.12
CA LEU A 351 -24.64 17.84 -4.31
C LEU A 351 -23.49 17.56 -5.28
N LEU A 352 -22.49 18.45 -5.29
CA LEU A 352 -21.27 18.26 -6.09
C LEU A 352 -20.25 17.37 -5.38
N ILE A 353 -20.30 17.34 -4.05
CA ILE A 353 -19.54 16.43 -3.21
C ILE A 353 -20.46 15.70 -2.24
N GLU A 354 -20.10 14.47 -1.89
CA GLU A 354 -20.76 13.66 -0.88
C GLU A 354 -19.88 13.57 0.36
N LYS A 355 -20.45 13.92 1.51
CA LYS A 355 -19.77 13.84 2.80
C LYS A 355 -19.73 12.41 3.31
N ASN A 356 -18.55 11.96 3.71
CA ASN A 356 -18.27 10.66 4.29
C ASN A 356 -17.44 10.79 5.57
N GLN A 357 -17.36 9.71 6.34
CA GLN A 357 -16.48 9.60 7.49
C GLN A 357 -15.51 8.45 7.29
N VAL A 358 -14.21 8.74 7.38
CA VAL A 358 -13.18 7.71 7.49
C VAL A 358 -12.93 7.53 8.98
N ASN A 359 -13.36 6.39 9.52
CA ASN A 359 -13.39 6.11 10.97
C ASN A 359 -14.27 7.12 11.75
N SER A 360 -14.39 6.97 13.07
CA SER A 360 -15.27 7.80 13.90
C SER A 360 -14.83 9.27 14.05
N SER A 361 -13.68 9.67 13.51
CA SER A 361 -13.05 10.98 13.77
C SER A 361 -12.69 11.82 12.53
N ILE A 362 -12.53 11.25 11.33
CA ILE A 362 -12.04 11.99 10.17
C ILE A 362 -13.17 12.24 9.17
N LEU A 363 -13.50 13.51 8.95
CA LEU A 363 -14.45 13.94 7.93
C LEU A 363 -13.79 14.01 6.56
N THR A 364 -14.40 13.34 5.58
CA THR A 364 -13.90 13.29 4.20
C THR A 364 -15.01 13.55 3.18
N TYR A 365 -14.63 13.86 1.95
CA TYR A 365 -15.53 14.11 0.85
C TYR A 365 -15.20 13.23 -0.35
N ASN A 366 -16.24 12.82 -1.06
CA ASN A 366 -16.12 12.25 -2.39
C ASN A 366 -16.69 13.23 -3.42
N ILE A 367 -16.07 13.29 -4.59
CA ILE A 367 -16.54 14.06 -5.75
C ILE A 367 -16.72 13.09 -6.90
N HIS A 368 -17.87 13.15 -7.58
CA HIS A 368 -18.13 12.22 -8.68
C HIS A 368 -17.18 12.53 -9.85
N GLU A 369 -16.60 11.51 -10.49
CA GLU A 369 -15.60 11.67 -11.57
C GLU A 369 -16.07 12.56 -12.72
N ILE A 370 -17.35 12.50 -13.08
CA ILE A 370 -17.92 13.35 -14.13
C ILE A 370 -17.83 14.84 -13.79
N ILE A 371 -17.97 15.20 -12.50
CA ILE A 371 -17.86 16.57 -12.02
C ILE A 371 -16.41 17.00 -12.11
N GLN A 372 -15.47 16.15 -11.65
CA GLN A 372 -14.04 16.43 -11.79
C GLN A 372 -13.66 16.69 -13.25
N LYS A 373 -14.08 15.81 -14.16
CA LYS A 373 -13.78 15.96 -15.59
C LYS A 373 -14.35 17.26 -16.17
N LEU A 374 -15.62 17.58 -15.90
CA LEU A 374 -16.25 18.80 -16.40
C LEU A 374 -15.53 20.07 -15.91
N ILE A 375 -15.05 20.08 -14.68
CA ILE A 375 -14.28 21.22 -14.15
C ILE A 375 -12.92 21.29 -14.83
N LEU A 376 -12.19 20.18 -14.90
CA LEU A 376 -10.85 20.14 -15.51
C LEU A 376 -10.89 20.53 -16.99
N ASP A 377 -11.91 20.10 -17.75
CA ASP A 377 -12.11 20.45 -19.16
C ASP A 377 -12.41 21.96 -19.37
N GLN A 378 -12.86 22.67 -18.33
CA GLN A 378 -13.12 24.12 -18.36
C GLN A 378 -11.92 24.98 -17.96
N LEU A 379 -10.85 24.38 -17.41
CA LEU A 379 -9.67 25.12 -17.00
C LEU A 379 -8.76 25.39 -18.18
N ASP A 380 -8.29 26.63 -18.29
CA ASP A 380 -7.14 26.90 -19.15
C ASP A 380 -5.85 26.35 -18.52
N GLU A 381 -4.84 26.15 -19.37
CA GLU A 381 -3.54 25.60 -18.97
C GLU A 381 -2.89 26.43 -17.85
N THR A 382 -3.03 27.76 -17.91
CA THR A 382 -2.48 28.69 -16.90
C THR A 382 -3.08 28.43 -15.51
N THR A 383 -4.39 28.28 -15.43
CA THR A 383 -5.14 28.06 -14.19
C THR A 383 -4.88 26.67 -13.65
N LEU A 384 -4.86 25.66 -14.52
CA LEU A 384 -4.52 24.29 -14.16
C LEU A 384 -3.11 24.21 -13.55
N ASN A 385 -2.12 24.79 -14.22
CA ASN A 385 -0.73 24.84 -13.77
C ASN A 385 -0.59 25.59 -12.44
N LYS A 386 -1.31 26.70 -12.26
CA LYS A 386 -1.34 27.46 -10.99
C LYS A 386 -1.78 26.57 -9.82
N TYR A 387 -2.89 25.85 -9.97
CA TYR A 387 -3.43 25.04 -8.87
C TYR A 387 -2.68 23.73 -8.64
N LEU A 388 -2.13 23.11 -9.70
CA LEU A 388 -1.24 21.95 -9.54
C LEU A 388 0.04 22.34 -8.80
N ASN A 389 0.68 23.45 -9.16
CA ASN A 389 1.88 23.93 -8.45
C ASN A 389 1.59 24.26 -6.98
N LEU A 390 0.42 24.84 -6.69
CA LEU A 390 -0.04 25.04 -5.31
C LEU A 390 -0.12 23.70 -4.57
N LEU A 391 -0.85 22.73 -5.11
CA LEU A 391 -1.01 21.42 -4.46
C LEU A 391 0.33 20.71 -4.27
N VAL A 392 1.20 20.75 -5.26
CA VAL A 392 2.55 20.18 -5.18
C VAL A 392 3.33 20.80 -4.02
N LYS A 393 3.30 22.12 -3.88
CA LYS A 393 3.96 22.83 -2.79
C LYS A 393 3.37 22.44 -1.43
N GLU A 394 2.05 22.44 -1.31
CA GLU A 394 1.39 22.16 -0.03
C GLU A 394 1.59 20.72 0.43
N PHE A 395 1.53 19.74 -0.49
CA PHE A 395 1.85 18.35 -0.12
C PHE A 395 3.33 18.16 0.23
N ASN A 396 4.26 18.92 -0.35
CA ASN A 396 5.67 18.87 0.06
C ASN A 396 5.89 19.44 1.48
N ILE A 397 5.04 20.38 1.92
CA ILE A 397 5.07 20.91 3.30
C ILE A 397 4.37 19.94 4.26
N PHE A 398 3.24 19.36 3.82
CA PHE A 398 2.40 18.51 4.64
C PHE A 398 3.02 17.14 4.91
N LEU A 399 3.73 16.56 3.93
CA LEU A 399 4.35 15.24 4.07
C LEU A 399 5.70 15.34 4.79
N PRO A 400 5.96 14.47 5.79
CA PRO A 400 7.24 14.47 6.49
C PRO A 400 8.44 14.30 5.56
N HIS A 401 9.51 15.05 5.83
CA HIS A 401 10.73 14.99 5.04
C HIS A 401 11.56 13.72 5.30
N GLN A 402 11.47 13.21 6.52
CA GLN A 402 12.25 12.08 6.99
C GLN A 402 11.47 10.79 6.75
N ILE A 403 12.14 9.77 6.21
CA ILE A 403 11.51 8.51 5.79
C ILE A 403 10.83 7.76 6.95
N ASP A 404 11.46 7.78 8.11
CA ASP A 404 11.02 7.18 9.37
C ASP A 404 9.78 7.85 9.96
N LEU A 405 9.50 9.10 9.57
CA LEU A 405 8.25 9.77 9.89
C LEU A 405 7.24 9.62 8.76
N LEU A 406 7.70 9.63 7.50
CA LEU A 406 6.86 9.59 6.31
C LEU A 406 6.04 8.31 6.22
N VAL A 407 6.68 7.14 6.42
CA VAL A 407 5.99 5.85 6.26
C VAL A 407 4.91 5.67 7.33
N PRO A 408 5.19 5.82 8.64
CA PRO A 408 4.13 5.74 9.65
C PRO A 408 3.04 6.79 9.47
N PHE A 409 3.40 8.00 9.05
CA PHE A 409 2.44 9.06 8.76
C PHE A 409 1.47 8.66 7.64
N LEU A 410 1.98 8.12 6.53
CA LEU A 410 1.15 7.67 5.42
C LEU A 410 0.36 6.40 5.76
N GLU A 411 0.88 5.51 6.60
CA GLU A 411 0.13 4.34 7.08
C GLU A 411 -1.06 4.75 7.96
N GLN A 412 -0.85 5.71 8.88
CA GLN A 412 -1.90 6.26 9.73
C GLN A 412 -2.91 7.10 8.94
N ASN A 413 -2.47 7.72 7.84
CA ASN A 413 -3.27 8.59 6.99
C ASN A 413 -3.34 8.04 5.55
N SER A 414 -3.68 6.75 5.42
CA SER A 414 -3.62 6.00 4.14
C SER A 414 -4.47 6.60 3.02
N TYR A 415 -5.48 7.40 3.36
CA TYR A 415 -6.29 8.16 2.40
C TYR A 415 -5.51 9.24 1.65
N LEU A 416 -4.33 9.68 2.13
CA LEU A 416 -3.56 10.76 1.51
C LEU A 416 -2.79 10.34 0.27
N LEU A 417 -2.21 9.14 0.28
CA LEU A 417 -1.34 8.67 -0.80
C LEU A 417 -2.03 8.70 -2.18
N PRO A 418 -3.30 8.26 -2.34
CA PRO A 418 -4.01 8.39 -3.61
C PRO A 418 -4.11 9.82 -4.15
N HIS A 419 -4.19 10.83 -3.27
CA HIS A 419 -4.23 12.23 -3.69
C HIS A 419 -2.87 12.68 -4.25
N VAL A 420 -1.77 12.33 -3.58
CA VAL A 420 -0.40 12.65 -4.02
C VAL A 420 -0.10 12.00 -5.37
N ILE A 421 -0.49 10.74 -5.53
CA ILE A 421 -0.33 9.99 -6.79
C ILE A 421 -1.08 10.70 -7.92
N LYS A 422 -2.36 11.05 -7.72
CA LYS A 422 -3.15 11.73 -8.75
C LYS A 422 -2.55 13.09 -9.14
N ILE A 423 -2.05 13.87 -8.17
CA ILE A 423 -1.39 15.15 -8.45
C ILE A 423 -0.18 14.95 -9.37
N VAL A 424 0.68 13.97 -9.04
CA VAL A 424 1.87 13.66 -9.84
C VAL A 424 1.50 13.18 -11.26
N GLU A 425 0.46 12.34 -11.38
CA GLU A 425 -0.04 11.90 -12.68
C GLU A 425 -0.57 13.07 -13.53
N LEU A 426 -1.33 13.99 -12.92
CA LEU A 426 -1.82 15.19 -13.59
C LEU A 426 -0.66 16.11 -14.01
N CYS A 427 0.35 16.30 -13.17
CA CYS A 427 1.56 17.05 -13.55
C CYS A 427 2.24 16.42 -14.77
N LYS A 428 2.41 15.09 -14.80
CA LYS A 428 3.01 14.38 -15.93
C LYS A 428 2.17 14.52 -17.21
N GLN A 429 0.85 14.35 -17.12
CA GLN A 429 -0.07 14.49 -18.27
C GLN A 429 -0.04 15.89 -18.88
N ASN A 430 0.22 16.93 -18.07
CA ASN A 430 0.25 18.32 -18.48
C ASN A 430 1.69 18.87 -18.64
N ASN A 431 2.70 18.00 -18.71
CA ASN A 431 4.11 18.37 -18.88
C ASN A 431 4.65 19.37 -17.85
N ILE A 432 4.17 19.31 -16.61
CA ILE A 432 4.63 20.15 -15.51
C ILE A 432 5.81 19.46 -14.81
N TYR A 433 7.01 19.97 -15.07
CA TYR A 433 8.25 19.44 -14.51
C TYR A 433 8.99 20.53 -13.72
N ASN A 434 9.18 20.33 -12.43
CA ASN A 434 10.00 21.17 -11.55
C ASN A 434 10.57 20.34 -10.38
N ASN A 435 11.40 20.96 -9.54
CA ASN A 435 12.04 20.27 -8.41
C ASN A 435 11.01 19.85 -7.34
N GLU A 436 9.91 20.57 -7.20
CA GLU A 436 8.84 20.27 -6.24
C GLU A 436 8.04 19.03 -6.66
N VAL A 437 7.77 18.84 -7.96
CA VAL A 437 7.17 17.61 -8.51
C VAL A 437 8.13 16.43 -8.35
N LEU A 438 9.42 16.65 -8.58
CA LEU A 438 10.46 15.64 -8.33
C LEU A 438 10.51 15.23 -6.84
N ALA A 439 10.38 16.18 -5.93
CA ALA A 439 10.35 15.92 -4.49
C ALA A 439 9.14 15.04 -4.08
N LEU A 440 7.94 15.31 -4.61
CA LEU A 440 6.77 14.46 -4.35
C LEU A 440 6.94 13.04 -4.91
N ASN A 441 7.49 12.89 -6.11
CA ASN A 441 7.79 11.57 -6.67
C ASN A 441 8.77 10.79 -5.78
N LEU A 442 9.77 11.48 -5.22
CA LEU A 442 10.69 10.87 -4.25
C LEU A 442 9.99 10.44 -2.96
N ARG A 443 8.98 11.17 -2.47
CA ARG A 443 8.15 10.73 -1.32
C ARG A 443 7.40 9.45 -1.62
N ILE A 444 6.77 9.37 -2.79
CA ILE A 444 6.05 8.16 -3.20
C ILE A 444 7.02 6.97 -3.34
N LEU A 445 8.19 7.20 -3.94
CA LEU A 445 9.23 6.16 -4.05
C LEU A 445 9.73 5.70 -2.66
N GLN A 446 9.94 6.63 -1.74
CA GLN A 446 10.35 6.31 -0.35
C GLN A 446 9.27 5.54 0.41
N TYR A 447 7.99 5.79 0.13
CA TYR A 447 6.92 4.98 0.70
C TYR A 447 6.95 3.54 0.14
N TYR A 448 6.96 3.37 -1.18
CA TYR A 448 6.87 2.05 -1.79
C TYR A 448 8.12 1.19 -1.65
N LEU A 449 9.31 1.76 -1.89
CA LEU A 449 10.53 0.96 -2.01
C LEU A 449 11.10 0.55 -0.62
N PRO A 450 11.55 1.48 0.24
CA PRO A 450 12.05 1.11 1.56
C PRO A 450 10.94 0.87 2.60
N GLY A 451 9.77 1.51 2.50
CA GLY A 451 8.64 1.32 3.43
C GLY A 451 7.92 -0.01 3.20
N GLU A 452 7.23 -0.14 2.06
CA GLU A 452 6.40 -1.32 1.73
C GLU A 452 7.18 -2.50 1.12
N ARG A 453 8.47 -2.31 0.76
CA ARG A 453 9.26 -3.30 -0.01
C ARG A 453 8.61 -3.70 -1.34
N ASN A 454 7.83 -2.81 -1.94
CA ASN A 454 7.20 -3.01 -3.23
C ASN A 454 8.16 -2.62 -4.37
N PHE A 455 8.97 -3.59 -4.80
CA PHE A 455 9.97 -3.39 -5.86
C PHE A 455 9.38 -3.04 -7.23
N ILE A 456 8.18 -3.55 -7.54
CA ILE A 456 7.49 -3.25 -8.80
C ILE A 456 7.15 -1.75 -8.86
N LYS A 457 6.48 -1.24 -7.82
CA LYS A 457 6.18 0.19 -7.70
C LYS A 457 7.45 1.02 -7.55
N GLY A 458 8.46 0.51 -6.84
CA GLY A 458 9.77 1.16 -6.72
C GLY A 458 10.40 1.42 -8.09
N ASN A 459 10.41 0.41 -8.98
CA ASN A 459 10.95 0.54 -10.32
C ASN A 459 10.11 1.50 -11.20
N GLU A 460 8.78 1.43 -11.10
CA GLU A 460 7.87 2.37 -11.78
C GLU A 460 8.21 3.83 -11.45
N TYR A 461 8.35 4.15 -10.16
CA TYR A 461 8.64 5.52 -9.73
C TYR A 461 10.09 5.96 -9.99
N ILE A 462 11.07 5.05 -10.01
CA ILE A 462 12.41 5.37 -10.49
C ILE A 462 12.36 5.82 -11.95
N ASN A 463 11.63 5.09 -12.80
CA ASN A 463 11.49 5.46 -14.21
C ASN A 463 10.79 6.82 -14.38
N ASN A 464 9.73 7.09 -13.59
CA ASN A 464 9.07 8.39 -13.58
C ASN A 464 10.03 9.52 -13.14
N ILE A 465 10.87 9.30 -12.13
CA ILE A 465 11.85 10.27 -11.67
C ILE A 465 12.91 10.55 -12.74
N GLU A 466 13.44 9.51 -13.40
CA GLU A 466 14.40 9.68 -14.49
C GLU A 466 13.79 10.39 -15.70
N ASP A 467 12.50 10.19 -15.96
CA ASP A 467 11.77 10.93 -16.99
C ASP A 467 11.66 12.41 -16.66
N ILE A 468 11.19 12.76 -15.44
CA ILE A 468 11.08 14.14 -14.96
C ILE A 468 12.42 14.88 -15.07
N LYS A 469 13.52 14.23 -14.64
CA LYS A 469 14.85 14.83 -14.67
C LYS A 469 15.31 15.25 -16.06
N LYS A 470 14.90 14.55 -17.13
CA LYS A 470 15.26 14.92 -18.52
C LYS A 470 14.68 16.27 -18.94
N HIS A 471 13.60 16.70 -18.29
CA HIS A 471 12.93 17.97 -18.57
C HIS A 471 13.45 19.13 -17.70
N LEU A 472 14.27 18.86 -16.69
CA LEU A 472 14.79 19.87 -15.77
C LEU A 472 16.14 20.43 -16.25
N LEU A 473 16.20 21.75 -16.44
CA LEU A 473 17.47 22.45 -16.70
C LEU A 473 18.41 22.44 -15.49
N PHE A 474 17.83 22.50 -14.28
CA PHE A 474 18.54 22.44 -13.02
C PHE A 474 17.81 21.50 -12.06
N ILE A 475 18.55 20.54 -11.53
CA ILE A 475 18.07 19.60 -10.52
C ILE A 475 18.71 20.00 -9.20
N ASP A 476 17.88 20.20 -8.18
CA ASP A 476 18.35 20.43 -6.82
C ASP A 476 19.35 19.32 -6.41
N PRO A 477 20.58 19.67 -5.95
CA PRO A 477 21.59 18.68 -5.61
C PRO A 477 21.17 17.64 -4.57
N LEU A 478 20.34 18.03 -3.59
CA LEU A 478 19.85 17.14 -2.54
C LEU A 478 18.82 16.16 -3.10
N LEU A 479 17.90 16.64 -3.96
CA LEU A 479 16.95 15.76 -4.65
C LEU A 479 17.66 14.79 -5.61
N LYS A 480 18.69 15.27 -6.32
CA LYS A 480 19.54 14.42 -7.17
C LYS A 480 20.19 13.32 -6.34
N VAL A 481 20.79 13.66 -5.20
CA VAL A 481 21.41 12.67 -4.30
C VAL A 481 20.37 11.67 -3.76
N ARG A 482 19.20 12.12 -3.31
CA ARG A 482 18.12 11.24 -2.82
C ARG A 482 17.69 10.23 -3.89
N SER A 483 17.53 10.69 -5.13
CA SER A 483 17.17 9.80 -6.25
C SER A 483 18.24 8.75 -6.53
N ILE A 484 19.54 9.11 -6.46
CA ILE A 484 20.65 8.17 -6.63
C ILE A 484 20.64 7.12 -5.51
N VAL A 485 20.43 7.53 -4.25
CA VAL A 485 20.37 6.61 -3.12
C VAL A 485 19.21 5.62 -3.25
N MET A 486 18.04 6.07 -3.71
CA MET A 486 16.89 5.17 -3.94
C MET A 486 17.15 4.21 -5.11
N LYS A 487 17.75 4.68 -6.21
CA LYS A 487 18.14 3.82 -7.33
C LYS A 487 19.17 2.78 -6.91
N ALA A 488 20.18 3.17 -6.15
CA ALA A 488 21.17 2.25 -5.61
C ALA A 488 20.53 1.22 -4.66
N ALA A 489 19.55 1.63 -3.86
CA ALA A 489 18.81 0.73 -3.01
C ALA A 489 18.04 -0.34 -3.81
N LEU A 490 17.44 0.04 -4.95
CA LEU A 490 16.78 -0.91 -5.84
C LEU A 490 17.79 -1.91 -6.43
N LEU A 491 18.90 -1.41 -6.99
CA LEU A 491 19.96 -2.23 -7.57
C LEU A 491 20.54 -3.23 -6.56
N ASP A 492 20.76 -2.81 -5.32
CA ASP A 492 21.28 -3.67 -4.25
C ASP A 492 20.24 -4.72 -3.80
N TRP A 493 18.98 -4.30 -3.59
CA TRP A 493 17.97 -5.15 -2.95
C TRP A 493 17.24 -6.09 -3.91
N GLN A 494 17.02 -5.65 -5.15
CA GLN A 494 16.29 -6.43 -6.16
C GLN A 494 17.25 -7.11 -7.14
N ASP A 495 18.19 -6.35 -7.71
CA ASP A 495 18.98 -6.82 -8.86
C ASP A 495 20.30 -7.49 -8.45
N GLY A 496 20.75 -7.29 -7.20
CA GLY A 496 22.07 -7.71 -6.73
C GLY A 496 23.23 -7.05 -7.49
N ASN A 497 22.97 -5.92 -8.16
CA ASN A 497 23.93 -5.24 -9.02
C ASN A 497 24.75 -4.20 -8.24
N PHE A 498 25.55 -4.69 -7.30
CA PHE A 498 26.32 -3.86 -6.35
C PHE A 498 27.38 -2.98 -7.05
N LYS A 499 27.87 -3.38 -8.22
CA LYS A 499 28.89 -2.62 -8.98
C LYS A 499 28.30 -1.37 -9.65
N GLU A 500 27.10 -1.48 -10.20
CA GLU A 500 26.39 -0.32 -10.71
C GLU A 500 25.99 0.61 -9.55
N ALA A 501 25.49 0.05 -8.45
CA ALA A 501 25.17 0.81 -7.24
C ALA A 501 26.40 1.58 -6.71
N GLU A 502 27.57 0.94 -6.63
CA GLU A 502 28.84 1.56 -6.24
C GLU A 502 29.17 2.77 -7.13
N THR A 503 28.98 2.62 -8.45
CA THR A 503 29.32 3.64 -9.44
C THR A 503 28.47 4.89 -9.25
N ILE A 504 27.14 4.73 -9.16
CA ILE A 504 26.24 5.87 -8.98
C ILE A 504 26.38 6.51 -7.59
N LEU A 505 26.66 5.72 -6.55
CA LEU A 505 26.85 6.24 -5.19
C LEU A 505 28.13 7.07 -5.07
N LYS A 506 29.19 6.76 -5.82
CA LYS A 506 30.39 7.61 -5.87
C LYS A 506 30.10 9.01 -6.42
N GLU A 507 29.16 9.13 -7.37
CA GLU A 507 28.67 10.43 -7.83
C GLU A 507 27.95 11.17 -6.69
N ALA A 508 27.04 10.50 -5.98
CA ALA A 508 26.34 11.10 -4.83
C ALA A 508 27.30 11.54 -3.72
N VAL A 509 28.34 10.75 -3.42
CA VAL A 509 29.40 11.12 -2.46
C VAL A 509 30.09 12.42 -2.89
N LYS A 510 30.44 12.56 -4.18
CA LYS A 510 31.07 13.77 -4.70
C LYS A 510 30.18 14.99 -4.51
N ILE A 511 28.90 14.89 -4.86
CA ILE A 511 27.93 15.98 -4.72
C ILE A 511 27.76 16.36 -3.25
N ILE A 512 27.51 15.39 -2.38
CA ILE A 512 27.16 15.68 -0.98
C ILE A 512 28.37 16.14 -0.15
N SER A 513 29.59 15.76 -0.55
CA SER A 513 30.81 16.20 0.12
C SER A 513 31.07 17.71 0.00
N SER A 514 30.56 18.36 -1.06
CA SER A 514 30.70 19.80 -1.27
C SER A 514 29.63 20.65 -0.56
N ILE A 515 28.58 20.02 -0.01
CA ILE A 515 27.48 20.73 0.66
C ILE A 515 27.74 20.70 2.16
N GLU A 516 27.81 21.87 2.80
CA GLU A 516 28.16 21.96 4.22
C GLU A 516 27.06 21.39 5.12
N LYS A 517 25.84 21.94 5.02
CA LYS A 517 24.67 21.55 5.82
C LYS A 517 23.68 20.72 4.99
N ALA A 518 23.78 19.40 5.10
CA ALA A 518 22.88 18.42 4.49
C ALA A 518 22.97 17.08 5.25
N TYR A 519 22.76 17.12 6.56
CA TYR A 519 23.07 16.00 7.45
C TYR A 519 22.30 14.72 7.11
N GLU A 520 21.01 14.84 6.77
CA GLU A 520 20.16 13.70 6.42
C GLU A 520 20.65 13.03 5.12
N GLU A 521 20.85 13.80 4.05
CA GLU A 521 21.34 13.29 2.77
C GLU A 521 22.76 12.72 2.89
N LYS A 522 23.64 13.35 3.67
CA LYS A 522 24.98 12.82 3.96
C LYS A 522 24.90 11.46 4.62
N LEU A 523 24.08 11.32 5.66
CA LEU A 523 23.90 10.06 6.36
C LEU A 523 23.33 8.99 5.42
N MET A 524 22.33 9.34 4.60
CA MET A 524 21.73 8.44 3.61
C MET A 524 22.78 7.92 2.61
N VAL A 525 23.59 8.82 2.03
CA VAL A 525 24.64 8.46 1.06
C VAL A 525 25.70 7.59 1.71
N TYR A 526 26.26 8.03 2.83
CA TYR A 526 27.35 7.31 3.50
C TYR A 526 26.90 5.95 4.05
N ASN A 527 25.69 5.85 4.59
CA ASN A 527 25.15 4.57 5.00
C ASN A 527 24.94 3.63 3.80
N ARG A 528 24.35 4.13 2.71
CA ARG A 528 24.08 3.32 1.53
C ARG A 528 25.35 2.80 0.89
N ILE A 529 26.35 3.66 0.66
CA ILE A 529 27.62 3.22 0.07
C ILE A 529 28.39 2.27 1.00
N ALA A 530 28.31 2.47 2.32
CA ALA A 530 28.88 1.51 3.27
C ALA A 530 28.21 0.13 3.16
N GLN A 531 26.89 0.07 2.99
CA GLN A 531 26.14 -1.18 2.76
C GLN A 531 26.51 -1.83 1.43
N THR A 532 26.61 -1.06 0.33
CA THR A 532 27.04 -1.58 -0.97
C THR A 532 28.43 -2.21 -0.88
N TYR A 533 29.38 -1.59 -0.16
CA TYR A 533 30.69 -2.20 0.07
C TYR A 533 30.64 -3.45 0.96
N GLN A 534 29.69 -3.57 1.89
CA GLN A 534 29.46 -4.84 2.62
C GLN A 534 29.02 -5.94 1.67
N PHE A 535 28.13 -5.66 0.72
CA PHE A 535 27.71 -6.64 -0.29
C PHE A 535 28.84 -7.00 -1.26
N LEU A 536 29.72 -6.06 -1.59
CA LEU A 536 30.93 -6.32 -2.37
C LEU A 536 32.02 -7.07 -1.60
N GLY A 537 31.90 -7.15 -0.26
CA GLY A 537 32.88 -7.76 0.62
C GLY A 537 34.12 -6.90 0.87
N ASP A 538 34.03 -5.58 0.64
CA ASP A 538 35.11 -4.61 0.87
C ASP A 538 34.93 -3.90 2.22
N ILE A 539 35.37 -4.55 3.29
CA ILE A 539 35.17 -4.02 4.65
C ILE A 539 35.93 -2.71 4.88
N GLU A 540 37.10 -2.51 4.27
CA GLU A 540 37.91 -1.31 4.48
C GLU A 540 37.17 -0.05 4.02
N GLU A 541 36.64 -0.05 2.79
CA GLU A 541 35.82 1.06 2.31
C GLU A 541 34.49 1.16 3.08
N SER A 542 33.89 0.04 3.48
CA SER A 542 32.68 0.07 4.33
C SER A 542 32.91 0.80 5.66
N ILE A 543 34.04 0.53 6.34
CA ILE A 543 34.43 1.22 7.59
C ILE A 543 34.58 2.72 7.36
N LYS A 544 35.32 3.10 6.32
CA LYS A 544 35.57 4.50 5.97
C LYS A 544 34.26 5.29 5.83
N TYR A 545 33.30 4.79 5.07
CA TYR A 545 32.03 5.47 4.88
C TYR A 545 31.13 5.41 6.12
N SER A 546 31.16 4.31 6.88
CA SER A 546 30.45 4.24 8.16
C SER A 546 30.97 5.27 9.17
N ASP A 547 32.29 5.50 9.24
CA ASP A 547 32.88 6.50 10.11
C ASP A 547 32.56 7.93 9.66
N LEU A 548 32.48 8.19 8.36
CA LEU A 548 31.94 9.45 7.84
C LEU A 548 30.48 9.67 8.26
N GLY A 549 29.63 8.63 8.16
CA GLY A 549 28.25 8.69 8.64
C GLY A 549 28.16 8.96 10.15
N LYS A 550 29.05 8.37 10.96
CA LYS A 550 29.09 8.63 12.40
C LYS A 550 29.45 10.09 12.71
N LYS A 551 30.43 10.66 11.99
CA LYS A 551 30.78 12.08 12.12
C LYS A 551 29.61 13.00 11.78
N VAL A 552 28.82 12.65 10.76
CA VAL A 552 27.60 13.39 10.38
C VAL A 552 26.57 13.40 11.51
N ILE A 553 26.36 12.25 12.17
CA ILE A 553 25.46 12.16 13.33
C ILE A 553 25.96 13.02 14.49
N ASP A 554 27.27 12.99 14.77
CA ASP A 554 27.85 13.77 15.86
C ASP A 554 27.75 15.28 15.60
N SER A 555 27.97 15.71 14.34
CA SER A 555 27.78 17.11 13.94
C SER A 555 26.33 17.56 14.03
N ALA A 556 25.39 16.76 13.53
CA ALA A 556 23.96 17.08 13.61
C ALA A 556 23.46 17.19 15.05
N LEU A 557 23.88 16.26 15.93
CA LEU A 557 23.57 16.32 17.35
C LEU A 557 24.12 17.59 18.02
N SER A 558 25.34 18.00 17.66
CA SER A 558 25.96 19.23 18.18
C SER A 558 25.21 20.49 17.74
N ASP A 559 24.62 20.45 16.54
CA ASP A 559 23.81 21.54 15.98
C ASP A 559 22.35 21.51 16.44
N GLY A 560 21.92 20.50 17.21
CA GLY A 560 20.54 20.34 17.66
C GLY A 560 19.58 19.83 16.58
N GLU A 561 20.10 19.24 15.50
CA GLU A 561 19.34 18.72 14.37
C GLU A 561 18.89 17.27 14.60
N TYR A 562 17.64 16.96 14.25
CA TYR A 562 17.14 15.59 14.26
C TYR A 562 17.45 14.89 12.92
N LEU A 563 18.00 13.67 12.99
CA LEU A 563 18.28 12.85 11.82
C LEU A 563 17.40 11.61 11.80
N GLY A 564 16.70 11.43 10.70
CA GLY A 564 15.96 10.21 10.42
C GLY A 564 16.84 9.01 10.10
N ASN A 565 16.27 7.81 10.16
CA ASN A 565 16.88 6.55 9.70
C ASN A 565 18.21 6.16 10.38
N GLN A 566 18.40 6.62 11.62
CA GLN A 566 19.58 6.29 12.43
C GLN A 566 19.63 4.79 12.78
N ASP A 567 18.48 4.17 13.01
CA ASP A 567 18.34 2.72 13.23
C ASP A 567 19.03 1.92 12.12
N ALA A 568 18.72 2.19 10.85
CA ALA A 568 19.33 1.50 9.71
C ALA A 568 20.84 1.73 9.62
N PHE A 569 21.31 2.93 9.96
CA PHE A 569 22.74 3.23 10.04
C PHE A 569 23.43 2.39 11.13
N TYR A 570 22.86 2.33 12.33
CA TYR A 570 23.44 1.60 13.45
C TYR A 570 23.40 0.07 13.23
N ILE A 571 22.39 -0.46 12.53
CA ILE A 571 22.39 -1.87 12.08
C ILE A 571 23.54 -2.14 11.12
N SER A 572 23.72 -1.27 10.11
CA SER A 572 24.82 -1.37 9.14
C SER A 572 26.18 -1.30 9.83
N ARG A 573 26.36 -0.34 10.73
CA ARG A 573 27.58 -0.18 11.52
C ARG A 573 27.84 -1.36 12.44
N SER A 574 26.80 -1.95 13.03
CA SER A 574 26.91 -3.17 13.82
C SER A 574 27.48 -4.33 13.01
N ARG A 575 27.04 -4.51 11.75
CA ARG A 575 27.60 -5.55 10.86
C ARG A 575 29.10 -5.33 10.63
N ILE A 576 29.52 -4.09 10.39
CA ILE A 576 30.92 -3.74 10.21
C ILE A 576 31.74 -4.08 11.47
N LYS A 577 31.25 -3.69 12.65
CA LYS A 577 31.92 -4.00 13.93
C LYS A 577 32.02 -5.50 14.17
N MET A 578 30.98 -6.25 13.82
CA MET A 578 30.98 -7.70 13.89
C MET A 578 32.01 -8.32 12.95
N ASP A 579 32.10 -7.85 11.69
CA ASP A 579 33.10 -8.32 10.73
C ASP A 579 34.54 -7.89 11.12
N GLN A 580 34.71 -6.86 11.96
CA GLN A 580 35.99 -6.50 12.61
C GLN A 580 36.32 -7.34 13.86
N GLY A 581 35.44 -8.26 14.27
CA GLY A 581 35.57 -9.03 15.53
C GLY A 581 35.26 -8.22 16.80
N LYS A 582 34.76 -6.98 16.68
CA LYS A 582 34.42 -6.08 17.79
C LYS A 582 32.97 -6.29 18.24
N LEU A 583 32.70 -7.45 18.81
CA LEU A 583 31.33 -7.90 19.12
C LEU A 583 30.61 -7.05 20.17
N ASP A 584 31.33 -6.49 21.15
CA ASP A 584 30.75 -5.59 22.16
C ASP A 584 30.32 -4.25 21.56
N GLU A 585 31.18 -3.64 20.73
CA GLU A 585 30.82 -2.44 19.96
C GLU A 585 29.62 -2.73 19.04
N ALA A 586 29.58 -3.91 18.39
CA ALA A 586 28.45 -4.30 17.55
C ALA A 586 27.14 -4.34 18.34
N LEU A 587 27.14 -4.97 19.52
CA LEU A 587 25.96 -5.06 20.37
C LEU A 587 25.50 -3.69 20.89
N GLU A 588 26.45 -2.79 21.21
CA GLU A 588 26.14 -1.40 21.57
C GLU A 588 25.43 -0.67 20.42
N ASN A 589 25.90 -0.81 19.18
CA ASN A 589 25.22 -0.23 18.02
C ASN A 589 23.79 -0.78 17.87
N ILE A 590 23.55 -2.06 18.14
CA ILE A 590 22.19 -2.64 18.12
C ILE A 590 21.30 -2.08 19.22
N LYS A 591 21.81 -1.87 20.44
CA LYS A 591 21.05 -1.19 21.50
C LYS A 591 20.67 0.23 21.09
N ILE A 592 21.59 0.95 20.44
CA ILE A 592 21.27 2.27 19.90
C ILE A 592 20.19 2.15 18.82
N ALA A 593 20.29 1.21 17.89
CA ALA A 593 19.27 1.00 16.86
C ALA A 593 17.87 0.76 17.46
N TYR A 594 17.75 -0.08 18.50
CA TYR A 594 16.49 -0.28 19.23
C TYR A 594 15.95 1.03 19.82
N SER A 595 16.81 1.87 20.40
CA SER A 595 16.40 3.16 20.99
C SER A 595 15.89 4.20 19.98
N LYS A 596 16.14 3.97 18.68
CA LYS A 596 15.72 4.85 17.58
C LYS A 596 14.42 4.40 16.91
N LEU A 597 13.94 3.20 17.23
CA LEU A 597 12.64 2.74 16.75
C LEU A 597 11.53 3.45 17.54
N SER A 598 10.50 3.90 16.84
CA SER A 598 9.22 4.26 17.44
C SER A 598 8.38 3.00 17.73
N ASP A 599 7.39 3.13 18.61
CA ASP A 599 6.50 2.01 19.00
C ASP A 599 5.66 1.45 17.82
N HIS A 600 5.68 2.10 16.65
CA HIS A 600 4.83 1.79 15.50
C HIS A 600 5.55 1.13 14.32
N TYR A 601 6.82 0.75 14.43
CA TYR A 601 7.55 0.16 13.30
C TYR A 601 7.05 -1.25 12.90
N PRO A 602 6.91 -1.53 11.60
CA PRO A 602 6.56 -2.87 11.12
C PRO A 602 7.66 -3.89 11.43
N PHE A 603 7.29 -5.07 11.95
CA PHE A 603 8.24 -6.08 12.40
C PHE A 603 9.19 -6.55 11.30
N VAL A 604 8.65 -6.89 10.12
CA VAL A 604 9.41 -7.40 8.96
C VAL A 604 10.41 -6.34 8.46
N GLY A 605 10.00 -5.07 8.41
CA GLY A 605 10.80 -3.98 7.84
C GLY A 605 11.92 -3.45 8.75
N ALA A 606 11.76 -3.54 10.07
CA ALA A 606 12.67 -2.90 11.03
C ALA A 606 13.10 -3.81 12.20
N LEU A 607 12.16 -4.40 12.94
CA LEU A 607 12.50 -5.20 14.14
C LEU A 607 13.22 -6.51 13.80
N PHE A 608 12.85 -7.16 12.69
CA PHE A 608 13.49 -8.41 12.25
C PHE A 608 14.97 -8.21 11.91
N PRO A 609 15.37 -7.23 11.06
CA PRO A 609 16.79 -6.93 10.81
C PRO A 609 17.62 -6.72 12.07
N ILE A 610 17.09 -5.95 13.04
CA ILE A 610 17.78 -5.69 14.31
C ILE A 610 17.90 -6.98 15.13
N SER A 611 16.78 -7.70 15.30
CA SER A 611 16.75 -8.93 16.11
C SER A 611 17.64 -10.03 15.53
N ALA A 612 17.68 -10.14 14.20
CA ALA A 612 18.51 -11.09 13.50
C ALA A 612 20.00 -10.68 13.55
N MET A 613 20.33 -9.39 13.58
CA MET A 613 21.71 -8.94 13.80
C MET A 613 22.17 -9.23 15.22
N GLU A 614 21.34 -8.92 16.22
CA GLU A 614 21.63 -9.23 17.63
C GLU A 614 21.89 -10.73 17.83
N THR A 615 21.04 -11.57 17.23
CA THR A 615 21.18 -13.03 17.28
C THR A 615 22.51 -13.49 16.69
N ASP A 616 22.93 -12.94 15.54
CA ASP A 616 24.23 -13.29 14.94
C ASP A 616 25.41 -12.89 15.83
N ILE A 617 25.32 -11.74 16.51
CA ILE A 617 26.32 -11.30 17.48
C ILE A 617 26.37 -12.24 18.68
N LEU A 618 25.21 -12.62 19.23
CA LEU A 618 25.11 -13.58 20.36
C LEU A 618 25.73 -14.93 20.00
N LEU A 619 25.49 -15.43 18.78
CA LEU A 619 26.11 -16.66 18.26
C LEU A 619 27.63 -16.56 18.22
N ARG A 620 28.18 -15.45 17.72
CA ARG A 620 29.64 -15.21 17.69
C ARG A 620 30.24 -15.06 19.09
N LYS A 621 29.48 -14.52 20.05
CA LYS A 621 29.85 -14.48 21.48
C LYS A 621 29.67 -15.83 22.21
N LYS A 622 29.23 -16.88 21.51
CA LYS A 622 28.93 -18.21 22.07
C LYS A 622 27.80 -18.21 23.12
N ASN A 623 26.91 -17.21 23.10
CA ASN A 623 25.73 -17.16 23.95
C ASN A 623 24.55 -17.89 23.28
N TYR A 624 24.69 -19.22 23.17
CA TYR A 624 23.80 -20.05 22.38
C TYR A 624 22.38 -20.15 22.95
N LYS A 625 22.24 -20.11 24.28
CA LYS A 625 20.93 -20.18 24.94
C LYS A 625 20.06 -18.97 24.63
N GLU A 626 20.62 -17.78 24.73
CA GLU A 626 19.90 -16.54 24.44
C GLU A 626 19.58 -16.43 22.94
N SER A 627 20.55 -16.78 22.09
CA SER A 627 20.34 -16.87 20.64
C SER A 627 19.21 -17.83 20.25
N TYR A 628 19.12 -19.01 20.89
CA TYR A 628 18.06 -19.98 20.66
C TYR A 628 16.67 -19.40 20.99
N ASN A 629 16.54 -18.79 22.17
CA ASN A 629 15.28 -18.18 22.60
C ASN A 629 14.84 -17.09 21.63
N LYS A 630 15.76 -16.20 21.23
CA LYS A 630 15.49 -15.09 20.33
C LYS A 630 15.13 -15.56 18.93
N SER A 631 15.79 -16.60 18.44
CA SER A 631 15.49 -17.22 17.14
C SER A 631 14.12 -17.90 17.13
N THR A 632 13.71 -18.50 18.26
CA THR A 632 12.37 -19.08 18.43
C THR A 632 11.30 -18.00 18.43
N GLU A 633 11.51 -16.91 19.19
CA GLU A 633 10.62 -15.75 19.18
C GLU A 633 10.50 -15.12 17.79
N MET A 634 11.62 -14.98 17.06
CA MET A 634 11.60 -14.50 15.67
C MET A 634 10.84 -15.44 14.74
N LEU A 635 10.92 -16.76 14.93
CA LEU A 635 10.18 -17.74 14.15
C LEU A 635 8.67 -17.61 14.38
N GLU A 636 8.25 -17.57 15.64
CA GLU A 636 6.85 -17.38 16.03
C GLU A 636 6.30 -16.08 15.45
N LYS A 637 7.04 -14.98 15.59
CA LYS A 637 6.65 -13.70 15.02
C LYS A 637 6.57 -13.81 13.51
N VAL A 638 7.62 -14.21 12.78
CA VAL A 638 7.62 -14.18 11.31
C VAL A 638 6.49 -15.02 10.68
N THR A 639 6.08 -16.14 11.30
CA THR A 639 4.93 -16.94 10.83
C THR A 639 3.60 -16.18 10.85
N GLN A 640 3.50 -15.11 11.64
CA GLN A 640 2.34 -14.22 11.66
C GLN A 640 2.36 -13.20 10.51
N TYR A 641 3.50 -12.99 9.85
CA TYR A 641 3.67 -11.95 8.82
C TYR A 641 3.83 -12.52 7.40
N ILE A 642 4.44 -13.69 7.27
CA ILE A 642 4.85 -14.27 5.99
C ILE A 642 4.28 -15.70 5.89
N LEU A 643 3.37 -15.92 4.92
CA LEU A 643 2.80 -17.25 4.67
C LEU A 643 3.69 -18.15 3.83
N ASP A 644 4.53 -17.59 2.95
CA ASP A 644 5.48 -18.38 2.15
C ASP A 644 6.60 -18.93 3.04
N SER A 645 6.51 -20.23 3.36
CA SER A 645 7.51 -20.93 4.15
C SER A 645 8.89 -20.99 3.48
N ASN A 646 8.99 -20.74 2.17
CA ASN A 646 10.24 -20.68 1.44
C ASN A 646 10.88 -19.28 1.44
N HIS A 647 10.26 -18.30 2.11
CA HIS A 647 10.80 -16.95 2.20
C HIS A 647 12.17 -16.92 2.91
N ILE A 648 13.07 -16.05 2.44
CA ILE A 648 14.46 -15.92 2.93
C ILE A 648 14.60 -15.79 4.45
N TYR A 649 13.60 -15.21 5.13
CA TYR A 649 13.60 -15.06 6.59
C TYR A 649 13.47 -16.40 7.32
N PHE A 650 12.64 -17.32 6.83
CA PHE A 650 12.53 -18.65 7.42
C PHE A 650 13.85 -19.40 7.33
N GLY A 651 14.48 -19.39 6.15
CA GLY A 651 15.82 -19.99 5.99
C GLY A 651 16.82 -19.38 6.96
N ARG A 652 16.89 -18.04 7.04
CA ARG A 652 17.81 -17.36 7.95
C ARG A 652 17.58 -17.71 9.42
N ILE A 653 16.32 -17.73 9.89
CA ILE A 653 15.99 -18.07 11.28
C ILE A 653 16.32 -19.54 11.56
N LYS A 654 16.03 -20.45 10.63
CA LYS A 654 16.36 -21.88 10.76
C LYS A 654 17.86 -22.12 10.85
N GLY A 655 18.65 -21.41 10.05
CA GLY A 655 20.12 -21.42 10.18
C GLY A 655 20.59 -20.93 11.55
N MET A 656 20.00 -19.86 12.10
CA MET A 656 20.32 -19.35 13.45
C MET A 656 19.91 -20.33 14.56
N LEU A 657 18.74 -20.97 14.44
CA LEU A 657 18.31 -22.04 15.35
C LEU A 657 19.28 -23.22 15.31
N GLY A 658 19.66 -23.67 14.10
CA GLY A 658 20.65 -24.71 13.90
C GLY A 658 21.98 -24.38 14.56
N TYR A 659 22.46 -23.14 14.42
CA TYR A 659 23.73 -22.73 15.03
C TYR A 659 23.64 -22.68 16.55
N SER A 660 22.52 -22.19 17.07
CA SER A 660 22.26 -22.17 18.52
C SER A 660 22.22 -23.59 19.09
N LEU A 661 21.54 -24.52 18.42
CA LEU A 661 21.45 -25.92 18.82
C LEU A 661 22.79 -26.65 18.75
N TYR A 662 23.61 -26.36 17.74
CA TYR A 662 24.98 -26.87 17.63
C TYR A 662 25.80 -26.47 18.87
N GLY A 663 25.80 -25.18 19.24
CA GLY A 663 26.51 -24.70 20.42
C GLY A 663 25.96 -25.22 21.76
N LEU A 664 24.69 -25.63 21.80
CA LEU A 664 24.07 -26.32 22.92
C LEU A 664 24.29 -27.85 22.91
N ASN A 665 25.10 -28.36 21.98
CA ASN A 665 25.41 -29.78 21.81
C ASN A 665 24.18 -30.67 21.51
N ARG A 666 23.14 -30.11 20.87
CA ARG A 666 21.93 -30.82 20.41
C ARG A 666 22.04 -31.15 18.92
N LEU A 667 23.01 -31.99 18.57
CA LEU A 667 23.47 -32.18 17.18
C LEU A 667 22.40 -32.66 16.21
N VAL A 668 21.54 -33.60 16.61
CA VAL A 668 20.45 -34.12 15.73
C VAL A 668 19.46 -33.01 15.36
N GLU A 669 19.10 -32.19 16.34
CA GLU A 669 18.17 -31.08 16.12
C GLU A 669 18.83 -29.94 15.34
N ALA A 670 20.12 -29.68 15.61
CA ALA A 670 20.92 -28.73 14.86
C ALA A 670 20.99 -29.12 13.38
N GLN A 671 21.31 -30.39 13.10
CA GLN A 671 21.39 -30.91 11.74
C GLN A 671 20.07 -30.71 10.99
N LYS A 672 18.95 -31.12 11.59
CA LYS A 672 17.63 -30.96 11.00
C LYS A 672 17.30 -29.49 10.69
N ALA A 673 17.55 -28.59 11.63
CA ALA A 673 17.27 -27.17 11.43
C ALA A 673 18.11 -26.55 10.30
N VAL A 674 19.36 -27.00 10.13
CA VAL A 674 20.24 -26.53 9.04
C VAL A 674 19.84 -27.12 7.69
N GLU A 675 19.40 -28.38 7.64
CA GLU A 675 18.83 -28.98 6.42
C GLU A 675 17.60 -28.21 5.94
N GLU A 676 16.66 -27.93 6.86
CA GLU A 676 15.49 -27.09 6.59
C GLU A 676 15.91 -25.71 6.06
N SER A 677 16.94 -25.08 6.64
CA SER A 677 17.48 -23.79 6.17
C SER A 677 17.96 -23.85 4.72
N ILE A 678 18.77 -24.85 4.37
CA ILE A 678 19.33 -25.03 3.02
C ILE A 678 18.21 -25.32 2.02
N GLU A 679 17.24 -26.16 2.39
CA GLU A 679 16.10 -26.49 1.53
C GLU A 679 15.23 -25.26 1.24
N ILE A 680 14.95 -24.44 2.26
CA ILE A 680 14.22 -23.18 2.10
C ILE A 680 14.94 -22.25 1.12
N PHE A 681 16.26 -22.04 1.26
CA PHE A 681 17.00 -21.19 0.33
C PHE A 681 17.01 -21.73 -1.09
N LYS A 682 17.03 -23.06 -1.27
CA LYS A 682 16.96 -23.68 -2.58
C LYS A 682 15.59 -23.51 -3.23
N ASN A 683 14.52 -23.74 -2.47
CA ASN A 683 13.15 -23.65 -2.97
C ASN A 683 12.70 -22.21 -3.23
N GLY A 684 13.23 -21.24 -2.47
CA GLY A 684 12.95 -19.80 -2.62
C GLY A 684 13.86 -19.05 -3.61
N ASP A 685 14.71 -19.75 -4.38
CA ASP A 685 15.69 -19.16 -5.30
C ASP A 685 16.70 -18.19 -4.63
N TYR A 686 17.03 -18.46 -3.37
CA TYR A 686 18.00 -17.72 -2.56
C TYR A 686 19.35 -18.45 -2.43
N ILE A 687 19.71 -19.24 -3.44
CA ILE A 687 20.90 -20.11 -3.42
C ILE A 687 22.20 -19.32 -3.30
N ASN A 688 22.26 -18.13 -3.90
CA ASN A 688 23.43 -17.25 -3.91
C ASN A 688 23.30 -16.16 -2.84
N THR A 689 23.20 -16.55 -1.58
CA THR A 689 23.12 -15.62 -0.45
C THR A 689 24.18 -15.93 0.62
N ARG A 690 24.64 -14.90 1.34
CA ARG A 690 25.54 -15.05 2.51
C ARG A 690 24.96 -16.03 3.52
N TYR A 691 23.63 -16.03 3.73
CA TYR A 691 22.96 -16.88 4.71
C TYR A 691 22.94 -18.36 4.30
N ASN A 692 22.78 -18.64 3.01
CA ASN A 692 22.88 -20.00 2.49
C ASN A 692 24.31 -20.54 2.64
N ALA A 693 25.32 -19.76 2.25
CA ALA A 693 26.73 -20.13 2.45
C ALA A 693 27.03 -20.46 3.93
N VAL A 694 26.58 -19.60 4.86
CA VAL A 694 26.73 -19.86 6.30
C VAL A 694 26.01 -21.13 6.75
N SER A 695 24.88 -21.49 6.15
CA SER A 695 24.16 -22.74 6.45
C SER A 695 24.96 -23.97 6.00
N TYR A 696 25.56 -23.96 4.80
CA TYR A 696 26.47 -25.00 4.34
C TYR A 696 27.69 -25.12 5.27
N MET A 697 28.32 -24.00 5.62
CA MET A 697 29.44 -23.99 6.56
C MET A 697 29.05 -24.60 7.90
N LEU A 698 27.89 -24.24 8.45
CA LEU A 698 27.40 -24.78 9.72
C LEU A 698 27.12 -26.29 9.64
N PHE A 699 26.56 -26.78 8.53
CA PHE A 699 26.37 -28.22 8.33
C PHE A 699 27.71 -28.97 8.35
N GLY A 700 28.73 -28.41 7.70
CA GLY A 700 30.10 -28.92 7.76
C GLY A 700 30.67 -28.94 9.18
N MET A 701 30.40 -27.91 10.00
CA MET A 701 30.80 -27.88 11.41
C MET A 701 30.17 -29.01 12.24
N ILE A 702 28.88 -29.30 12.02
CA ILE A 702 28.18 -30.41 12.68
C ILE A 702 28.85 -31.74 12.32
N LEU A 703 29.12 -31.97 11.03
CA LEU A 703 29.78 -33.18 10.55
C LEU A 703 31.24 -33.32 11.07
N MET A 704 31.97 -32.21 11.20
CA MET A 704 33.30 -32.19 11.83
C MET A 704 33.24 -32.71 13.28
N GLN A 705 32.23 -32.29 14.05
CA GLN A 705 32.04 -32.74 15.43
C GLN A 705 31.68 -34.23 15.50
N GLU A 706 30.95 -34.75 14.50
CA GLU A 706 30.69 -36.18 14.31
C GLU A 706 31.87 -36.98 13.75
N LYS A 707 33.01 -36.33 13.48
CA LYS A 707 34.22 -36.91 12.86
C LYS A 707 34.00 -37.40 11.42
N LYS A 708 32.97 -36.93 10.73
CA LYS A 708 32.70 -37.21 9.31
C LYS A 708 33.44 -36.21 8.42
N TYR A 709 34.77 -36.21 8.50
CA TYR A 709 35.63 -35.18 7.91
C TYR A 709 35.47 -35.02 6.38
N GLN A 710 35.33 -36.14 5.67
CA GLN A 710 35.19 -36.12 4.20
C GLN A 710 33.86 -35.52 3.75
N GLU A 711 32.78 -35.79 4.48
CA GLU A 711 31.48 -35.16 4.20
C GLU A 711 31.52 -33.67 4.57
N ALA A 712 32.08 -33.34 5.75
CA ALA A 712 32.22 -31.95 6.18
C ALA A 712 32.95 -31.07 5.15
N GLN A 713 34.05 -31.58 4.58
CA GLN A 713 34.83 -30.88 3.56
C GLN A 713 33.98 -30.54 2.32
N LYS A 714 33.07 -31.42 1.89
CA LYS A 714 32.17 -31.15 0.75
C LYS A 714 31.27 -29.94 1.03
N TYR A 715 30.68 -29.87 2.22
CA TYR A 715 29.83 -28.75 2.62
C TYR A 715 30.61 -27.44 2.77
N PHE A 716 31.85 -27.49 3.26
CA PHE A 716 32.71 -26.31 3.30
C PHE A 716 33.05 -25.79 1.89
N LEU A 717 33.37 -26.67 0.95
CA LEU A 717 33.64 -26.29 -0.44
C LEU A 717 32.38 -25.74 -1.14
N GLN A 718 31.20 -26.27 -0.85
CA GLN A 718 29.93 -25.70 -1.34
C GLN A 718 29.69 -24.29 -0.77
N SER A 719 29.99 -24.07 0.52
CA SER A 719 29.94 -22.73 1.10
C SER A 719 30.93 -21.78 0.41
N GLU A 720 32.12 -22.26 0.06
CA GLU A 720 33.14 -21.45 -0.61
C GLU A 720 32.72 -21.06 -2.02
N GLU A 721 32.13 -21.99 -2.77
CA GLU A 721 31.59 -21.73 -4.11
C GLU A 721 30.53 -20.62 -4.09
N ILE A 722 29.64 -20.61 -3.09
CA ILE A 722 28.65 -19.55 -2.92
C ILE A 722 29.35 -18.21 -2.60
N PHE A 723 30.33 -18.20 -1.68
CA PHE A 723 31.06 -16.98 -1.36
C PHE A 723 31.84 -16.41 -2.54
N GLU A 724 32.46 -17.24 -3.37
CA GLU A 724 33.15 -16.82 -4.58
C GLU A 724 32.21 -16.18 -5.61
N LYS A 725 30.94 -16.65 -5.68
CA LYS A 725 29.91 -16.06 -6.56
C LYS A 725 29.42 -14.70 -6.07
N ILE A 726 29.19 -14.53 -4.77
CA ILE A 726 28.52 -13.33 -4.25
C ILE A 726 29.48 -12.20 -3.88
N PHE A 727 30.73 -12.50 -3.51
CA PHE A 727 31.67 -11.48 -3.05
C PHE A 727 32.77 -11.21 -4.07
N VAL A 728 32.97 -9.92 -4.37
CA VAL A 728 34.08 -9.47 -5.22
C VAL A 728 35.38 -9.51 -4.42
N LYS A 729 35.39 -8.90 -3.23
CA LYS A 729 36.50 -8.98 -2.28
C LYS A 729 36.17 -9.95 -1.15
N LYS A 730 37.17 -10.73 -0.72
CA LYS A 730 37.01 -11.84 0.23
C LYS A 730 37.54 -11.49 1.63
N THR A 731 37.26 -10.28 2.11
CA THR A 731 37.82 -9.80 3.38
C THR A 731 36.87 -9.93 4.57
N ILE A 732 35.71 -10.56 4.39
CA ILE A 732 34.71 -10.76 5.46
C ILE A 732 35.08 -11.88 6.44
N ASP A 733 34.67 -11.73 7.70
CA ASP A 733 35.01 -12.67 8.78
C ASP A 733 34.48 -14.10 8.54
N ASP A 734 33.33 -14.25 7.88
CA ASP A 734 32.78 -15.58 7.56
C ASP A 734 33.69 -16.38 6.62
N ILE A 735 34.34 -15.72 5.65
CA ILE A 735 35.28 -16.36 4.74
C ILE A 735 36.58 -16.73 5.49
N SER A 736 37.05 -15.84 6.37
CA SER A 736 38.20 -16.10 7.25
C SER A 736 37.98 -17.37 8.08
N ARG A 737 36.78 -17.52 8.65
CA ARG A 737 36.37 -18.69 9.42
C ARG A 737 36.26 -19.94 8.55
N LEU A 738 35.63 -19.84 7.37
CA LEU A 738 35.47 -20.96 6.45
C LEU A 738 36.82 -21.54 6.01
N TYR A 739 37.76 -20.69 5.62
CA TYR A 739 39.09 -21.14 5.19
C TYR A 739 39.82 -21.88 6.32
N SER A 740 39.72 -21.39 7.56
CA SER A 740 40.27 -22.10 8.72
C SER A 740 39.66 -23.50 8.89
N MET A 741 38.34 -23.64 8.71
CA MET A 741 37.65 -24.94 8.77
C MET A 741 38.03 -25.87 7.62
N ILE A 742 38.25 -25.34 6.40
CA ILE A 742 38.75 -26.14 5.27
C ILE A 742 40.16 -26.63 5.57
N VAL A 743 41.04 -25.78 6.10
CA VAL A 743 42.39 -26.21 6.51
C VAL A 743 42.30 -27.31 7.56
N GLU A 744 41.51 -27.11 8.62
CA GLU A 744 41.38 -28.10 9.69
C GLU A 744 40.87 -29.44 9.18
N SER A 745 39.79 -29.45 8.39
CA SER A 745 39.23 -30.68 7.80
C SER A 745 40.22 -31.38 6.86
N SER A 746 40.98 -30.62 6.07
CA SER A 746 42.01 -31.15 5.16
C SER A 746 43.15 -31.81 5.92
N LEU A 747 43.60 -31.20 7.02
CA LEU A 747 44.62 -31.78 7.90
C LEU A 747 44.15 -33.09 8.54
N ARG A 748 42.87 -33.19 8.92
CA ARG A 748 42.28 -34.44 9.44
C ARG A 748 42.20 -35.56 8.39
N LEU A 749 42.14 -35.18 7.11
CA LEU A 749 42.10 -36.10 5.96
C LEU A 749 43.49 -36.40 5.38
N ASN A 750 44.56 -35.81 5.93
CA ASN A 750 45.92 -35.83 5.38
C ASN A 750 46.01 -35.26 3.94
N ASP A 751 45.17 -34.28 3.61
CA ASP A 751 45.23 -33.53 2.34
C ASP A 751 46.06 -32.25 2.52
N ASP A 752 47.38 -32.42 2.54
CA ASP A 752 48.34 -31.31 2.69
C ASP A 752 48.23 -30.28 1.56
N GLY A 753 47.84 -30.71 0.36
CA GLY A 753 47.70 -29.84 -0.80
C GLY A 753 46.59 -28.82 -0.59
N LEU A 754 45.40 -29.30 -0.23
CA LEU A 754 44.25 -28.44 0.02
C LEU A 754 44.44 -27.58 1.28
N ALA A 755 45.05 -28.13 2.33
CA ALA A 755 45.37 -27.39 3.55
C ALA A 755 46.32 -26.20 3.26
N ARG A 756 47.39 -26.42 2.49
CA ARG A 756 48.32 -25.33 2.11
C ARG A 756 47.65 -24.32 1.20
N TYR A 757 46.83 -24.77 0.24
CA TYR A 757 46.10 -23.89 -0.67
C TYR A 757 45.21 -22.89 0.08
N TYR A 758 44.37 -23.36 1.00
CA TYR A 758 43.50 -22.47 1.76
C TYR A 758 44.22 -21.64 2.82
N ALA A 759 45.35 -22.13 3.36
CA ALA A 759 46.20 -21.32 4.22
C ALA A 759 46.84 -20.15 3.46
N THR A 760 47.30 -20.37 2.22
CA THR A 760 47.80 -19.31 1.35
C THR A 760 46.69 -18.33 0.97
N LYS A 761 45.51 -18.81 0.54
CA LYS A 761 44.34 -17.95 0.27
C LYS A 761 43.99 -17.08 1.49
N HIS A 762 43.98 -17.67 2.69
CA HIS A 762 43.70 -16.93 3.93
C HIS A 762 44.72 -15.83 4.16
N GLN A 763 46.01 -16.14 4.05
CA GLN A 763 47.07 -15.15 4.18
C GLN A 763 47.00 -14.04 3.12
N GLU A 764 46.64 -14.36 1.87
CA GLU A 764 46.51 -13.39 0.79
C GLU A 764 45.35 -12.41 1.02
N HIS A 765 44.22 -12.88 1.56
CA HIS A 765 43.03 -12.04 1.77
C HIS A 765 43.04 -11.30 3.10
N PHE A 766 43.58 -11.89 4.17
CA PHE A 766 43.50 -11.34 5.53
C PHE A 766 44.84 -10.86 6.07
N GLY A 767 45.94 -11.18 5.38
CA GLY A 767 47.29 -10.80 5.77
C GLY A 767 47.88 -11.65 6.89
N TYR A 768 49.17 -11.42 7.15
CA TYR A 768 49.95 -12.15 8.14
C TYR A 768 49.56 -11.86 9.59
N SER A 769 49.03 -10.67 9.87
CA SER A 769 48.72 -10.22 11.23
C SER A 769 47.34 -10.64 11.72
N HIS A 770 46.52 -11.27 10.87
CA HIS A 770 45.17 -11.68 11.26
C HIS A 770 45.24 -12.90 12.22
N PRO A 771 44.49 -12.91 13.35
CA PRO A 771 44.58 -13.96 14.36
C PRO A 771 44.43 -15.39 13.83
N ARG A 772 43.43 -15.64 12.98
CA ARG A 772 43.25 -16.95 12.33
C ARG A 772 44.38 -17.35 11.38
N THR A 773 45.10 -16.40 10.78
CA THR A 773 46.28 -16.72 9.95
C THR A 773 47.37 -17.34 10.82
N PHE A 774 47.56 -16.81 12.04
CA PHE A 774 48.50 -17.40 13.00
C PHE A 774 48.05 -18.80 13.42
N GLU A 775 46.79 -18.98 13.81
CA GLU A 775 46.24 -20.29 14.21
C GLU A 775 46.41 -21.34 13.10
N ILE A 776 46.04 -21.00 11.86
CA ILE A 776 46.20 -21.87 10.67
C ILE A 776 47.66 -22.30 10.50
N ARG A 777 48.60 -21.36 10.64
CA ARG A 777 50.03 -21.64 10.49
C ARG A 777 50.55 -22.54 11.60
N ASP A 778 50.20 -22.27 12.85
CA ASP A 778 50.60 -23.10 13.99
C ASP A 778 50.11 -24.54 13.84
N HIS A 779 48.88 -24.74 13.34
CA HIS A 779 48.36 -26.07 13.03
C HIS A 779 49.20 -26.78 11.93
N LEU A 780 49.60 -26.09 10.88
CA LEU A 780 50.44 -26.63 9.81
C LEU A 780 51.88 -26.94 10.29
N PHE A 781 52.44 -26.12 11.18
CA PHE A 781 53.79 -26.33 11.75
C PHE A 781 53.83 -27.51 12.73
N ASN A 782 52.79 -27.70 13.54
CA ASN A 782 52.73 -28.80 14.52
C ASN A 782 52.58 -30.19 13.85
N LEU A 783 51.99 -30.26 12.66
CA LEU A 783 51.89 -31.50 11.89
C LEU A 783 53.17 -31.85 11.12
N THR A 784 53.85 -30.84 10.55
CA THR A 784 55.13 -31.05 9.84
C THR A 784 56.27 -31.44 10.78
N SER A 785 56.23 -31.02 12.05
CA SER A 785 57.20 -31.44 13.08
C SER A 785 56.87 -32.80 13.72
N GLY A 786 55.65 -33.30 13.57
CA GLY A 786 55.24 -34.64 14.01
C GLY A 786 55.63 -35.79 13.06
N ILE A 787 55.94 -35.49 11.80
CA ILE A 787 56.41 -36.46 10.80
C ILE A 787 57.94 -36.69 10.90
N ALA A 788 58.66 -35.86 11.67
CA ALA A 788 60.10 -35.97 11.91
C ALA A 788 60.47 -36.66 13.25
N LYS A 789 59.51 -37.34 13.89
CA LYS A 789 59.71 -38.26 15.02
C LYS A 789 59.12 -39.61 14.67
#